data_AF-A0A7Y7U032-F1
#
_entry.id   AF-A0A7Y7U032-F1
#
_cell.length_a   1.000
_cell.length_b   1.000
_cell.length_c   1.000
_cell.angle_alpha   90.00
_cell.angle_beta   90.00
_cell.angle_gamma   90.00
#
_symmetry.space_group_name_H-M   'P 1'
#
loop_
_entity.id
_entity.type
_entity.pdbx_description
1 polymer ?
#
loop_
_entity_poly.entity_id
_entity_poly.type
_entity_poly.pdbx_seq_one_letter_code
_entity_poly.pdbx_strand_id
1 'polypeptide(L)'
;MKTIFLTLVFLVLHFAAIMAQSPSSFSYQAVARDATGSPIINKAISLRISILQGTVTGSEVYKETHTVTTNPFGLVNLAIGNGTLVNGSFTGISWGSNPYFVKVEMDTAGGSNYVFMGTSQLLSVPYALNAKNGVPAGQNVGDMLYWNGTQWLAVPIGINGQTLVINNGIPAWGGIQLPVITSTLKPDSTTITAYTASSGGTVLSDGGAPITARGVCWSTSQNPTIADSKSMDGTGIGTFTSQITGLSIGTTYYVRAYATNNVGTGYGNQVSFTTQNGIIVLTTYQPYTVTATSAISGGNYISTGGLVILGNGVCYGTSPNPTISGTKTTDAIGNLSISSNIFNLTPNTIYYVRSYATNSLGTYYGNEINFTTPDGIILLSTGLVTTIQHNDAKSGGSISSDGGGGIISAKGVCWSTSNNPTVADNKTNEGSNATSYDSYITGFSDNLTYYVRAYATNQFGTYYGNQQSFIYVPGVISINTNPLSSVASLSAIGGGLITSIGGTNLTAKGVCWDSISSPTINNHKTVDAGSWYNSYSSILTNLFPNRTYYVRAYATNFSGTTYGNELSFTTSNACPSTVSHGYVSGISPDTSAQFNITYTYNVITANPAWGGKCWTMKNLGATNEATSAQDVDPNHDGWYFQFNKKQGFYDDGATLTPSSKWSVEYPDGGWSSENDPCLQLLGSGWRIPTVAEWQIFTYASVENGGLYAGGYTTAFNSSLKLNASGIVYQQALYYRGSEAYYWSGEINSTYPTWDGNSLRIQSNYSDFYGTDKTYGCSVRCIKD
;
A
#
# COMPACT_ATOMS: atom_id res chain seq x y z
N MET A 1 -34.98 55.84 -46.16
CA MET A 1 -34.07 56.59 -47.06
C MET A 1 -34.55 58.03 -47.33
N LYS A 2 -34.87 58.86 -46.32
CA LYS A 2 -35.13 60.30 -46.56
C LYS A 2 -34.63 61.24 -45.46
N THR A 3 -34.45 60.77 -44.24
CA THR A 3 -34.05 61.61 -43.10
C THR A 3 -32.54 61.72 -42.86
N ILE A 4 -31.72 60.84 -43.45
CA ILE A 4 -30.24 60.91 -43.40
C ILE A 4 -29.66 61.77 -44.55
N PHE A 5 -30.44 62.04 -45.59
CA PHE A 5 -30.01 62.86 -46.73
C PHE A 5 -30.15 64.36 -46.46
N LEU A 6 -31.06 64.77 -45.57
CA LEU A 6 -31.30 66.18 -45.27
C LEU A 6 -30.23 66.79 -44.35
N THR A 7 -29.61 65.98 -43.48
CA THR A 7 -28.53 66.40 -42.57
C THR A 7 -27.17 66.46 -43.25
N LEU A 8 -26.93 65.67 -44.30
CA LEU A 8 -25.67 65.73 -45.06
C LEU A 8 -25.61 66.95 -46.00
N VAL A 9 -26.75 67.40 -46.53
CA VAL A 9 -26.84 68.61 -47.38
C VAL A 9 -26.70 69.91 -46.56
N PHE A 10 -27.11 69.90 -45.30
CA PHE A 10 -26.97 71.08 -44.42
C PHE A 10 -25.53 71.28 -43.90
N LEU A 11 -24.69 70.24 -43.87
CA LEU A 11 -23.30 70.31 -43.43
C LEU A 11 -22.32 70.77 -44.54
N VAL A 12 -22.73 70.70 -45.81
CA VAL A 12 -21.93 71.16 -46.98
C VAL A 12 -22.18 72.64 -47.33
N LEU A 13 -23.22 73.27 -46.76
CA LEU A 13 -23.66 74.63 -47.11
C LEU A 13 -23.24 75.75 -46.15
N HIS A 14 -22.36 75.50 -45.16
CA HIS A 14 -21.96 76.52 -44.17
C HIS A 14 -20.46 76.92 -44.16
N PHE A 15 -19.71 76.64 -45.23
CA PHE A 15 -18.37 77.20 -45.43
C PHE A 15 -18.24 77.93 -46.77
N ALA A 16 -19.16 78.86 -47.03
CA ALA A 16 -18.90 79.94 -47.99
C ALA A 16 -17.94 80.93 -47.31
N ALA A 17 -16.63 80.72 -47.51
CA ALA A 17 -15.62 81.69 -47.14
C ALA A 17 -15.95 83.02 -47.81
N ILE A 18 -16.21 84.02 -46.97
CA ILE A 18 -16.42 85.41 -47.32
C ILE A 18 -15.10 85.89 -47.97
N MET A 19 -15.04 85.88 -49.30
CA MET A 19 -13.98 86.55 -50.03
C MET A 19 -14.17 88.04 -49.82
N ALA A 20 -13.50 88.61 -48.82
CA ALA A 20 -13.27 90.04 -48.74
C ALA A 20 -12.29 90.41 -49.87
N GLN A 21 -12.77 90.53 -51.11
CA GLN A 21 -11.97 91.14 -52.16
C GLN A 21 -11.90 92.63 -51.87
N SER A 22 -10.70 93.15 -51.64
CA SER A 22 -10.47 94.58 -51.54
C SER A 22 -11.00 95.27 -52.81
N PRO A 23 -11.81 96.33 -52.71
CA PRO A 23 -12.28 97.06 -53.89
C PRO A 23 -11.10 97.44 -54.79
N SER A 24 -11.19 97.16 -56.10
CA SER A 24 -10.13 97.47 -57.08
C SER A 24 -10.16 98.95 -57.48
N SER A 25 -10.13 99.84 -56.50
CA SER A 25 -10.16 101.30 -56.66
C SER A 25 -9.62 101.99 -55.40
N PHE A 26 -9.10 103.22 -55.51
CA PHE A 26 -8.76 104.05 -54.35
C PHE A 26 -9.41 105.45 -54.43
N SER A 27 -9.71 106.04 -53.28
CA SER A 27 -10.36 107.35 -53.20
C SER A 27 -9.42 108.50 -53.59
N TYR A 28 -9.95 109.49 -54.30
CA TYR A 28 -9.26 110.72 -54.67
C TYR A 28 -10.18 111.93 -54.47
N GLN A 29 -9.70 112.98 -53.83
CA GLN A 29 -10.44 114.22 -53.59
C GLN A 29 -9.62 115.42 -54.05
N ALA A 30 -10.25 116.36 -54.74
CA ALA A 30 -9.59 117.58 -55.22
C ALA A 30 -10.56 118.76 -55.27
N VAL A 31 -10.03 119.98 -55.33
CA VAL A 31 -10.79 121.22 -55.56
C VAL A 31 -10.54 121.68 -56.99
N ALA A 32 -11.59 121.75 -57.79
CA ALA A 32 -11.55 122.28 -59.14
C ALA A 32 -11.57 123.81 -59.12
N ARG A 33 -10.62 124.43 -59.83
CA ARG A 33 -10.49 125.88 -59.96
C ARG A 33 -10.44 126.26 -61.43
N ASP A 34 -10.91 127.46 -61.76
CA ASP A 34 -10.81 128.02 -63.11
C ASP A 34 -9.41 128.61 -63.37
N ALA A 35 -9.20 129.16 -64.57
CA ALA A 35 -7.91 129.73 -64.99
C ALA A 35 -7.47 130.96 -64.16
N THR A 36 -8.38 131.58 -63.41
CA THR A 36 -8.07 132.68 -62.49
C THR A 36 -7.71 132.20 -61.07
N GLY A 37 -7.85 130.90 -60.81
CA GLY A 37 -7.63 130.29 -59.50
C GLY A 37 -8.87 130.27 -58.60
N SER A 38 -10.03 130.74 -59.08
CA SER A 38 -11.29 130.72 -58.32
C SER A 38 -11.93 129.32 -58.37
N PRO A 39 -12.54 128.81 -57.27
CA PRO A 39 -13.20 127.52 -57.29
C PRO A 39 -14.36 127.47 -58.30
N ILE A 40 -14.46 126.39 -59.06
CA ILE A 40 -15.59 126.14 -59.95
C ILE A 40 -16.71 125.55 -59.11
N ILE A 41 -17.71 126.34 -58.74
CA ILE A 41 -18.75 125.91 -57.78
C ILE A 41 -19.99 125.34 -58.47
N ASN A 42 -20.58 124.28 -57.90
CA ASN A 42 -21.86 123.68 -58.32
C ASN A 42 -22.01 123.41 -59.83
N LYS A 43 -20.92 123.02 -60.50
CA LYS A 43 -20.88 122.85 -61.95
C LYS A 43 -20.42 121.45 -62.32
N ALA A 44 -21.04 120.87 -63.35
CA ALA A 44 -20.57 119.65 -63.97
C ALA A 44 -19.24 119.90 -64.70
N ILE A 45 -18.22 119.12 -64.35
CA ILE A 45 -16.90 119.11 -64.97
C ILE A 45 -16.56 117.67 -65.35
N SER A 46 -15.64 117.51 -66.31
CA SER A 46 -15.11 116.20 -66.66
C SER A 46 -13.64 116.13 -66.26
N LEU A 47 -13.24 115.00 -65.68
CA LEU A 47 -11.89 114.72 -65.24
C LEU A 47 -11.37 113.50 -65.99
N ARG A 48 -10.15 113.60 -66.52
CA ARG A 48 -9.42 112.48 -67.10
C ARG A 48 -8.25 112.15 -66.19
N ILE A 49 -8.22 110.92 -65.71
CA ILE A 49 -7.24 110.42 -64.76
C ILE A 49 -6.37 109.40 -65.48
N SER A 50 -5.05 109.55 -65.37
CA SER A 50 -4.09 108.60 -65.93
C SER A 50 -3.10 108.17 -64.86
N ILE A 51 -2.77 106.88 -64.81
CA ILE A 51 -1.71 106.33 -63.96
C ILE A 51 -0.46 106.17 -64.83
N LEU A 52 0.59 106.88 -64.46
CA LEU A 52 1.89 106.86 -65.12
C LEU A 52 2.86 106.02 -64.30
N GLN A 53 3.68 105.21 -64.96
CA GLN A 53 4.68 104.35 -64.33
C GLN A 53 6.08 104.97 -64.40
N GLY A 54 6.83 104.90 -63.30
CA GLY A 54 8.26 105.22 -63.21
C GLY A 54 8.56 106.70 -62.92
N THR A 55 7.98 107.63 -63.68
CA THR A 55 8.22 109.08 -63.51
C THR A 55 6.96 109.90 -63.76
N VAL A 56 6.99 111.21 -63.45
CA VAL A 56 5.89 112.16 -63.70
C VAL A 56 5.51 112.32 -65.19
N THR A 57 6.39 111.91 -66.11
CA THR A 57 6.15 111.90 -67.57
C THR A 57 6.30 110.49 -68.15
N GLY A 58 6.20 109.45 -67.29
CA GLY A 58 6.39 108.06 -67.67
C GLY A 58 5.27 107.49 -68.53
N SER A 59 5.38 106.20 -68.85
CA SER A 59 4.40 105.50 -69.68
C SER A 59 3.05 105.40 -68.97
N GLU A 60 1.97 105.65 -69.69
CA GLU A 60 0.61 105.53 -69.18
C GLU A 60 0.16 104.06 -69.18
N VAL A 61 -0.04 103.51 -67.98
CA VAL A 61 -0.45 102.11 -67.80
C VAL A 61 -1.95 101.95 -67.60
N TYR A 62 -2.63 103.05 -67.26
CA TYR A 62 -4.09 103.08 -67.06
C TYR A 62 -4.64 104.48 -67.26
N LYS A 63 -5.82 104.60 -67.89
CA LYS A 63 -6.53 105.87 -68.09
C LYS A 63 -8.04 105.67 -68.03
N GLU A 64 -8.71 106.57 -67.32
CA GLU A 64 -10.17 106.62 -67.18
C GLU A 64 -10.70 108.06 -67.19
N THR A 65 -12.00 108.21 -67.41
CA THR A 65 -12.71 109.49 -67.31
C THR A 65 -13.83 109.44 -66.29
N HIS A 66 -14.12 110.60 -65.70
CA HIS A 66 -15.20 110.83 -64.75
C HIS A 66 -15.94 112.12 -65.11
N THR A 67 -17.27 112.11 -65.03
CA THR A 67 -18.08 113.33 -65.09
C THR A 67 -18.72 113.53 -63.73
N VAL A 68 -18.37 114.64 -63.07
CA VAL A 68 -18.77 114.93 -61.69
C VAL A 68 -19.19 116.38 -61.53
N THR A 69 -20.08 116.64 -60.57
CA THR A 69 -20.51 118.01 -60.21
C THR A 69 -19.74 118.47 -58.99
N THR A 70 -19.08 119.63 -59.08
CA THR A 70 -18.38 120.25 -57.96
C THR A 70 -19.38 120.72 -56.89
N ASN A 71 -18.97 120.76 -55.62
CA ASN A 71 -19.80 121.34 -54.56
C ASN A 71 -19.62 122.88 -54.45
N PRO A 72 -20.26 123.58 -53.50
CA PRO A 72 -20.12 125.04 -53.33
C PRO A 72 -18.70 125.55 -53.01
N PHE A 73 -17.76 124.65 -52.71
CA PHE A 73 -16.35 124.96 -52.47
C PHE A 73 -15.44 124.52 -53.64
N GLY A 74 -16.02 124.02 -54.73
CA GLY A 74 -15.29 123.46 -55.87
C GLY A 74 -14.78 122.02 -55.67
N LEU A 75 -15.13 121.37 -54.56
CA LEU A 75 -14.62 120.03 -54.21
C LEU A 75 -15.29 118.92 -55.04
N VAL A 76 -14.50 117.92 -55.42
CA VAL A 76 -14.94 116.67 -56.06
C VAL A 76 -14.35 115.46 -55.34
N ASN A 77 -15.11 114.37 -55.30
CA ASN A 77 -14.70 113.06 -54.78
C ASN A 77 -14.82 112.02 -55.88
N LEU A 78 -13.77 111.22 -56.07
CA LEU A 78 -13.68 110.17 -57.07
C LEU A 78 -13.19 108.87 -56.43
N ALA A 79 -13.54 107.73 -57.02
CA ALA A 79 -12.86 106.46 -56.79
C ALA A 79 -12.09 106.11 -58.07
N ILE A 80 -10.77 106.31 -58.05
CA ILE A 80 -9.90 106.01 -59.19
C ILE A 80 -9.84 104.49 -59.36
N GLY A 81 -10.17 103.99 -60.55
CA GLY A 81 -10.37 102.56 -60.85
C GLY A 81 -11.84 102.19 -61.11
N ASN A 82 -12.79 103.08 -60.81
CA ASN A 82 -14.22 102.91 -61.08
C ASN A 82 -14.76 103.89 -62.14
N GLY A 83 -13.90 104.62 -62.85
CA GLY A 83 -14.32 105.53 -63.92
C GLY A 83 -14.67 104.80 -65.21
N THR A 84 -15.06 105.55 -66.23
CA THR A 84 -15.22 104.99 -67.59
C THR A 84 -13.83 104.74 -68.16
N LEU A 85 -13.49 103.47 -68.38
CA LEU A 85 -12.18 103.07 -68.91
C LEU A 85 -11.94 103.67 -70.30
N VAL A 86 -10.75 104.25 -70.49
CA VAL A 86 -10.27 104.71 -71.80
C VAL A 86 -9.13 103.81 -72.30
N ASN A 87 -8.20 103.40 -71.43
CA ASN A 87 -7.07 102.54 -71.79
C ASN A 87 -6.49 101.79 -70.57
N GLY A 88 -5.94 100.60 -70.79
CA GLY A 88 -5.29 99.77 -69.75
C GLY A 88 -6.26 98.90 -68.93
N SER A 89 -5.77 98.36 -67.80
CA SER A 89 -6.58 97.60 -66.83
C SER A 89 -6.10 97.90 -65.42
N PHE A 90 -7.01 98.30 -64.51
CA PHE A 90 -6.65 98.69 -63.15
C PHE A 90 -6.10 97.52 -62.32
N THR A 91 -6.70 96.33 -62.47
CA THR A 91 -6.26 95.09 -61.80
C THR A 91 -4.96 94.53 -62.38
N GLY A 92 -4.61 94.92 -63.62
CA GLY A 92 -3.36 94.55 -64.28
C GLY A 92 -2.15 95.37 -63.85
N ILE A 93 -2.31 96.43 -63.05
CA ILE A 93 -1.20 97.28 -62.62
C ILE A 93 -0.38 96.55 -61.55
N SER A 94 0.92 96.36 -61.82
CA SER A 94 1.86 95.76 -60.87
C SER A 94 2.34 96.80 -59.84
N TRP A 95 1.50 97.08 -58.83
CA TRP A 95 1.71 98.14 -57.84
C TRP A 95 3.01 98.04 -57.01
N GLY A 96 3.64 96.86 -56.94
CA GLY A 96 4.85 96.63 -56.13
C GLY A 96 6.19 96.92 -56.82
N SER A 97 6.19 97.08 -58.15
CA SER A 97 7.42 97.00 -58.96
C SER A 97 8.05 98.36 -59.31
N ASN A 98 7.27 99.44 -59.34
CA ASN A 98 7.71 100.77 -59.76
C ASN A 98 6.97 101.87 -58.96
N PRO A 99 7.51 103.11 -58.86
CA PRO A 99 6.73 104.25 -58.41
C PRO A 99 5.66 104.59 -59.46
N TYR A 100 4.45 104.95 -59.01
CA TYR A 100 3.33 105.33 -59.89
C TYR A 100 2.88 106.75 -59.59
N PHE A 101 2.34 107.43 -60.61
CA PHE A 101 1.92 108.82 -60.53
C PHE A 101 0.50 108.98 -61.08
N VAL A 102 -0.33 109.79 -60.43
CA VAL A 102 -1.67 110.18 -60.90
C VAL A 102 -1.54 111.49 -61.66
N LYS A 103 -1.77 111.44 -62.97
CA LYS A 103 -1.93 112.61 -63.83
C LYS A 103 -3.42 112.96 -63.91
N VAL A 104 -3.73 114.24 -63.67
CA VAL A 104 -5.10 114.76 -63.69
C VAL A 104 -5.24 115.84 -64.77
N GLU A 105 -6.28 115.70 -65.57
CA GLU A 105 -6.67 116.68 -66.59
C GLU A 105 -8.17 116.98 -66.46
N MET A 106 -8.58 118.21 -66.74
CA MET A 106 -9.94 118.70 -66.49
C MET A 106 -10.50 119.48 -67.67
N ASP A 107 -11.76 119.23 -67.99
CA ASP A 107 -12.59 120.10 -68.83
C ASP A 107 -13.66 120.77 -67.95
N THR A 108 -13.56 122.10 -67.83
CA THR A 108 -14.42 122.92 -66.96
C THR A 108 -15.84 123.11 -67.52
N ALA A 109 -16.10 122.68 -68.75
CA ALA A 109 -17.43 122.64 -69.37
C ALA A 109 -18.07 121.24 -69.31
N GLY A 110 -17.36 120.21 -68.81
CA GLY A 110 -17.88 118.85 -68.72
C GLY A 110 -17.77 118.04 -70.02
N GLY A 111 -17.03 118.53 -71.02
CA GLY A 111 -16.80 117.87 -72.30
C GLY A 111 -15.53 117.02 -72.32
N SER A 112 -14.88 116.95 -73.49
CA SER A 112 -13.67 116.15 -73.75
C SER A 112 -12.42 116.99 -74.06
N ASN A 113 -12.48 118.31 -73.90
CA ASN A 113 -11.37 119.25 -74.14
C ASN A 113 -10.56 119.44 -72.85
N TYR A 114 -9.82 118.40 -72.47
CA TYR A 114 -9.10 118.35 -71.20
C TYR A 114 -7.85 119.24 -71.17
N VAL A 115 -7.68 120.01 -70.10
CA VAL A 115 -6.48 120.80 -69.77
C VAL A 115 -5.72 120.13 -68.62
N PHE A 116 -4.39 120.10 -68.68
CA PHE A 116 -3.54 119.48 -67.66
C PHE A 116 -3.55 120.25 -66.33
N MET A 117 -3.89 119.57 -65.23
CA MET A 117 -3.99 120.16 -63.88
C MET A 117 -2.79 119.83 -62.99
N GLY A 118 -2.08 118.74 -63.28
CA GLY A 118 -0.89 118.34 -62.53
C GLY A 118 -0.65 116.84 -62.52
N THR A 119 0.47 116.44 -61.94
CA THR A 119 0.82 115.03 -61.70
C THR A 119 1.40 114.88 -60.30
N SER A 120 0.89 113.93 -59.52
CA SER A 120 1.35 113.64 -58.16
C SER A 120 1.72 112.17 -58.01
N GLN A 121 2.71 111.87 -57.18
CA GLN A 121 3.11 110.48 -56.93
C GLN A 121 2.09 109.79 -56.02
N LEU A 122 1.74 108.54 -56.33
CA LEU A 122 1.06 107.64 -55.40
C LEU A 122 2.07 107.09 -54.41
N LEU A 123 1.94 107.53 -53.16
CA LEU A 123 2.70 106.99 -52.05
C LEU A 123 1.94 105.82 -51.41
N SER A 124 2.67 104.80 -50.97
CA SER A 124 2.07 103.66 -50.26
C SER A 124 1.51 104.10 -48.91
N VAL A 125 0.30 103.64 -48.58
CA VAL A 125 -0.27 103.81 -47.23
C VAL A 125 0.41 102.87 -46.22
N PRO A 126 0.41 103.18 -44.91
CA PRO A 126 1.15 102.40 -43.90
C PRO A 126 0.87 100.89 -43.89
N TYR A 127 -0.36 100.46 -44.19
CA TYR A 127 -0.72 99.03 -44.27
C TYR A 127 -0.02 98.30 -45.44
N ALA A 128 0.18 98.98 -46.58
CA ALA A 128 0.86 98.42 -47.75
C ALA A 128 2.40 98.39 -47.58
N LEU A 129 2.97 99.31 -46.80
CA LEU A 129 4.39 99.32 -46.45
C LEU A 129 4.78 98.13 -45.55
N ASN A 130 3.86 97.67 -44.70
CA ASN A 130 4.09 96.50 -43.85
C ASN A 130 4.11 95.17 -44.64
N ALA A 131 3.40 95.08 -45.77
CA ALA A 131 3.40 93.91 -46.64
C ALA A 131 4.65 93.78 -47.53
N LYS A 132 5.43 94.86 -47.73
CA LYS A 132 6.66 94.86 -48.54
C LYS A 132 7.86 94.19 -47.83
N ASN A 133 7.78 93.97 -46.52
CA ASN A 133 8.86 93.36 -45.72
C ASN A 133 8.61 91.88 -45.37
N GLY A 134 7.58 91.25 -45.92
CA GLY A 134 7.18 89.89 -45.57
C GLY A 134 7.49 88.86 -46.65
N VAL A 135 8.57 88.09 -46.45
CA VAL A 135 8.98 86.89 -47.22
C VAL A 135 9.65 87.15 -48.59
N PRO A 136 10.95 86.86 -48.76
CA PRO A 136 11.64 86.91 -50.06
C PRO A 136 11.16 85.77 -50.98
N ALA A 137 11.17 86.00 -52.30
CA ALA A 137 10.86 84.96 -53.29
C ALA A 137 11.98 83.89 -53.33
N GLY A 138 11.61 82.61 -53.38
CA GLY A 138 12.56 81.52 -53.66
C GLY A 138 13.18 81.68 -55.05
N GLN A 139 14.47 81.31 -55.19
CA GLN A 139 15.20 81.48 -56.46
C GLN A 139 15.00 80.28 -57.40
N ASN A 140 14.80 79.09 -56.85
CA ASN A 140 14.56 77.85 -57.60
C ASN A 140 13.33 77.09 -57.07
N VAL A 141 12.71 76.28 -57.93
CA VAL A 141 11.67 75.32 -57.51
C VAL A 141 12.31 74.28 -56.60
N GLY A 142 11.83 74.16 -55.36
CA GLY A 142 12.32 73.22 -54.35
C GLY A 142 13.21 73.83 -53.26
N ASP A 143 13.49 75.14 -53.32
CA ASP A 143 14.12 75.86 -52.21
C ASP A 143 13.18 75.92 -50.99
N MET A 144 13.75 75.86 -49.77
CA MET A 144 13.02 75.95 -48.52
C MET A 144 13.37 77.25 -47.79
N LEU A 145 12.37 78.01 -47.33
CA LEU A 145 12.60 79.24 -46.55
C LEU A 145 12.56 78.95 -45.04
N TYR A 146 13.46 79.55 -44.27
CA TYR A 146 13.44 79.50 -42.81
C TYR A 146 13.66 80.88 -42.18
N TRP A 147 13.01 81.11 -41.03
CA TRP A 147 13.18 82.33 -40.24
C TRP A 147 14.24 82.13 -39.17
N ASN A 148 15.27 82.96 -39.15
CA ASN A 148 16.36 82.85 -38.17
C ASN A 148 16.17 83.70 -36.90
N GLY A 149 15.01 84.34 -36.73
CA GLY A 149 14.73 85.28 -35.64
C GLY A 149 14.80 86.76 -36.05
N THR A 150 15.48 87.09 -37.15
CA THR A 150 15.67 88.47 -37.62
C THR A 150 15.34 88.68 -39.10
N GLN A 151 15.49 87.64 -39.94
CA GLN A 151 15.18 87.67 -41.36
C GLN A 151 14.79 86.28 -41.89
N TRP A 152 14.09 86.25 -43.02
CA TRP A 152 13.82 85.03 -43.79
C TRP A 152 15.02 84.71 -44.68
N LEU A 153 15.52 83.48 -44.63
CA LEU A 153 16.64 82.98 -45.41
C LEU A 153 16.21 81.77 -46.24
N ALA A 154 16.82 81.58 -47.41
CA ALA A 154 16.58 80.42 -48.27
C ALA A 154 17.65 79.33 -48.05
N VAL A 155 17.21 78.09 -47.94
CA VAL A 155 18.02 76.87 -48.05
C VAL A 155 17.84 76.35 -49.48
N PRO A 156 18.91 76.23 -50.29
CA PRO A 156 18.82 75.69 -51.64
C PRO A 156 18.19 74.30 -51.67
N ILE A 157 17.57 73.90 -52.78
CA ILE A 157 17.03 72.54 -52.96
C ILE A 157 18.08 71.45 -52.63
N GLY A 158 17.65 70.43 -51.87
CA GLY A 158 18.48 69.27 -51.54
C GLY A 158 18.56 68.27 -52.69
N ILE A 159 19.63 67.46 -52.72
CA ILE A 159 19.73 66.33 -53.67
C ILE A 159 19.16 65.04 -53.05
N ASN A 160 18.74 64.11 -53.91
CA ASN A 160 18.18 62.82 -53.47
C ASN A 160 19.17 62.07 -52.54
N GLY A 161 18.70 61.65 -51.36
CA GLY A 161 19.49 60.99 -50.32
C GLY A 161 20.00 61.90 -49.19
N GLN A 162 19.86 63.23 -49.31
CA GLN A 162 20.13 64.13 -48.20
C GLN A 162 18.96 64.18 -47.21
N THR A 163 19.28 64.25 -45.93
CA THR A 163 18.30 64.50 -44.86
C THR A 163 18.42 65.95 -44.39
N LEU A 164 17.29 66.58 -44.13
CA LEU A 164 17.27 67.93 -43.55
C LEU A 164 17.62 67.84 -42.07
N VAL A 165 18.71 68.47 -41.65
CA VAL A 165 19.17 68.52 -40.26
C VAL A 165 19.13 69.95 -39.72
N ILE A 166 18.81 70.09 -38.43
CA ILE A 166 18.82 71.39 -37.74
C ILE A 166 20.13 71.50 -36.95
N ASN A 167 21.08 72.29 -37.45
CA ASN A 167 22.35 72.56 -36.78
C ASN A 167 22.28 73.92 -36.08
N ASN A 168 22.26 73.93 -34.75
CA ASN A 168 22.17 75.16 -33.94
C ASN A 168 21.00 76.07 -34.33
N GLY A 169 19.83 75.49 -34.61
CA GLY A 169 18.62 76.22 -35.02
C GLY A 169 18.58 76.63 -36.50
N ILE A 170 19.60 76.27 -37.29
CA ILE A 170 19.68 76.54 -38.73
C ILE A 170 19.40 75.23 -39.51
N PRO A 171 18.36 75.18 -40.37
CA PRO A 171 18.14 74.05 -41.26
C PRO A 171 19.19 74.00 -42.38
N ALA A 172 19.81 72.84 -42.56
CA ALA A 172 20.75 72.57 -43.64
C ALA A 172 20.59 71.12 -44.14
N TRP A 173 20.90 70.87 -45.41
CA TRP A 173 20.96 69.50 -45.93
C TRP A 173 22.22 68.81 -45.43
N GLY A 174 22.06 67.70 -44.71
CA GLY A 174 23.15 66.82 -44.29
C GLY A 174 23.65 65.99 -45.48
N GLY A 175 24.98 65.83 -45.60
CA GLY A 175 25.57 64.94 -46.60
C GLY A 175 25.34 63.46 -46.29
N ILE A 176 25.52 62.61 -47.30
CA ILE A 176 25.65 61.16 -47.09
C ILE A 176 26.86 60.90 -46.17
N GLN A 177 26.64 60.16 -45.09
CA GLN A 177 27.63 59.84 -44.06
C GLN A 177 27.91 58.34 -44.01
N LEU A 178 28.95 57.92 -43.28
CA LEU A 178 29.16 56.51 -42.99
C LEU A 178 27.98 55.95 -42.19
N PRO A 179 27.63 54.67 -42.37
CA PRO A 179 26.62 54.00 -41.56
C PRO A 179 26.94 54.06 -40.06
N VAL A 180 25.91 54.21 -39.22
CA VAL A 180 26.04 54.11 -37.76
C VAL A 180 25.61 52.71 -37.34
N ILE A 181 26.53 51.96 -36.74
CA ILE A 181 26.32 50.57 -36.35
C ILE A 181 26.91 50.34 -34.96
N THR A 182 26.30 49.43 -34.19
CA THR A 182 26.79 48.99 -32.88
C THR A 182 26.95 47.46 -32.86
N SER A 183 27.95 46.96 -32.14
CA SER A 183 28.17 45.53 -31.94
C SER A 183 27.36 45.08 -30.73
N THR A 184 26.17 44.53 -30.97
CA THR A 184 25.17 44.24 -29.93
C THR A 184 25.21 42.80 -29.43
N LEU A 185 25.92 41.90 -30.11
CA LEU A 185 26.05 40.51 -29.69
C LEU A 185 27.52 40.16 -29.46
N LYS A 186 28.01 40.37 -28.23
CA LYS A 186 29.25 39.74 -27.77
C LYS A 186 29.02 38.22 -27.76
N PRO A 187 29.91 37.41 -28.36
CA PRO A 187 29.82 35.96 -28.26
C PRO A 187 29.73 35.51 -26.80
N ASP A 188 28.69 34.73 -26.49
CA ASP A 188 28.52 34.11 -25.17
C ASP A 188 29.31 32.81 -25.10
N SER A 189 29.82 32.49 -23.91
CA SER A 189 30.47 31.24 -23.54
C SER A 189 29.74 29.98 -24.03
N THR A 190 28.41 30.01 -24.11
CA THR A 190 27.58 28.89 -24.60
C THR A 190 27.60 28.73 -26.13
N THR A 191 27.95 29.79 -26.86
CA THR A 191 28.00 29.83 -28.34
C THR A 191 29.42 29.82 -28.91
N ILE A 192 30.43 29.94 -28.04
CA ILE A 192 31.83 29.86 -28.41
C ILE A 192 32.27 28.39 -28.32
N THR A 193 32.75 27.85 -29.43
CA THR A 193 33.40 26.53 -29.48
C THR A 193 34.92 26.70 -29.59
N ALA A 194 35.65 25.60 -29.84
CA ALA A 194 37.07 25.68 -30.15
C ALA A 194 37.37 26.37 -31.50
N TYR A 195 36.42 26.34 -32.46
CA TYR A 195 36.64 26.77 -33.85
C TYR A 195 35.61 27.77 -34.38
N THR A 196 34.55 28.02 -33.62
CA THR A 196 33.42 28.88 -34.02
C THR A 196 32.95 29.77 -32.88
N ALA A 197 32.28 30.85 -33.23
CA ALA A 197 31.57 31.73 -32.30
C ALA A 197 30.39 32.39 -32.99
N SER A 198 29.40 32.86 -32.23
CA SER A 198 28.27 33.63 -32.77
C SER A 198 28.37 35.08 -32.32
N SER A 199 28.35 36.04 -33.25
CA SER A 199 28.32 37.47 -32.96
C SER A 199 27.24 38.17 -33.78
N GLY A 200 27.26 39.49 -33.86
CA GLY A 200 26.25 40.27 -34.56
C GLY A 200 26.31 41.76 -34.23
N GLY A 201 25.44 42.51 -34.89
CA GLY A 201 25.34 43.94 -34.71
C GLY A 201 23.95 44.49 -35.04
N THR A 202 23.75 45.75 -34.70
CA THR A 202 22.57 46.52 -35.06
C THR A 202 22.99 47.74 -35.86
N VAL A 203 22.56 47.81 -37.12
CA VAL A 203 22.71 49.01 -37.95
C VAL A 203 21.62 49.99 -37.52
N LEU A 204 22.02 51.09 -36.88
CA LEU A 204 21.13 52.12 -36.31
C LEU A 204 20.73 53.19 -37.34
N SER A 205 21.63 53.47 -38.30
CA SER A 205 21.38 54.40 -39.40
C SER A 205 22.19 54.00 -40.63
N ASP A 206 21.63 54.19 -41.81
CA ASP A 206 22.29 53.98 -43.10
C ASP A 206 23.14 55.18 -43.55
N GLY A 207 23.14 56.26 -42.77
CA GLY A 207 23.88 57.48 -43.10
C GLY A 207 23.31 58.25 -44.30
N GLY A 208 22.04 58.01 -44.67
CA GLY A 208 21.38 58.68 -45.80
C GLY A 208 21.64 58.02 -47.17
N ALA A 209 22.35 56.88 -47.22
CA ALA A 209 22.54 56.10 -48.43
C ALA A 209 22.32 54.59 -48.16
N PRO A 210 21.74 53.82 -49.08
CA PRO A 210 21.46 52.40 -48.86
C PRO A 210 22.69 51.59 -48.44
N ILE A 211 22.52 50.75 -47.42
CA ILE A 211 23.54 49.78 -47.01
C ILE A 211 23.69 48.70 -48.10
N THR A 212 24.89 48.59 -48.67
CA THR A 212 25.25 47.62 -49.71
C THR A 212 25.83 46.33 -49.15
N ALA A 213 26.36 46.34 -47.92
CA ALA A 213 26.80 45.14 -47.20
C ALA A 213 26.85 45.37 -45.68
N ARG A 214 26.53 44.37 -44.88
CA ARG A 214 26.75 44.35 -43.43
C ARG A 214 27.26 43.00 -42.95
N GLY A 215 27.89 42.97 -41.79
CA GLY A 215 28.32 41.74 -41.14
C GLY A 215 29.21 42.01 -39.94
N VAL A 216 30.03 41.04 -39.54
CA VAL A 216 31.11 41.24 -38.56
C VAL A 216 32.47 41.01 -39.22
N CYS A 217 33.48 41.76 -38.79
CA CYS A 217 34.89 41.51 -39.07
C CYS A 217 35.61 41.11 -37.79
N TRP A 218 36.59 40.21 -37.89
CA TRP A 218 37.34 39.69 -36.76
C TRP A 218 38.82 39.44 -37.08
N SER A 219 39.65 39.57 -36.05
CA SER A 219 41.10 39.37 -36.12
C SER A 219 41.65 39.03 -34.73
N THR A 220 42.88 38.52 -34.66
CA THR A 220 43.64 38.40 -33.40
C THR A 220 44.27 39.74 -32.99
N SER A 221 44.30 40.72 -33.89
CA SER A 221 44.71 42.10 -33.62
C SER A 221 43.51 42.99 -33.32
N GLN A 222 43.72 44.03 -32.51
CA GLN A 222 42.66 45.00 -32.20
C GLN A 222 42.28 45.84 -33.42
N ASN A 223 41.04 46.31 -33.40
CA ASN A 223 40.38 47.13 -34.41
C ASN A 223 40.27 46.44 -35.79
N PRO A 224 39.68 45.23 -35.86
CA PRO A 224 39.51 44.55 -37.14
C PRO A 224 38.68 45.39 -38.11
N THR A 225 38.99 45.25 -39.39
CA THR A 225 38.35 45.94 -40.52
C THR A 225 37.82 44.92 -41.52
N ILE A 226 37.13 45.39 -42.56
CA ILE A 226 36.67 44.49 -43.64
C ILE A 226 37.83 43.93 -44.51
N ALA A 227 39.07 44.35 -44.28
CA ALA A 227 40.26 43.73 -44.88
C ALA A 227 40.70 42.44 -44.16
N ASP A 228 40.31 42.28 -42.89
CA ASP A 228 40.50 41.05 -42.12
C ASP A 228 39.43 40.00 -42.49
N SER A 229 39.35 38.93 -41.69
CA SER A 229 38.26 37.95 -41.80
C SER A 229 36.92 38.61 -41.52
N LYS A 230 35.91 38.31 -42.34
CA LYS A 230 34.57 38.91 -42.22
C LYS A 230 33.46 37.98 -42.68
N SER A 231 32.25 38.22 -42.18
CA SER A 231 31.00 37.64 -42.68
C SER A 231 30.28 38.60 -43.63
N MET A 232 29.24 38.11 -44.30
CA MET A 232 28.34 38.90 -45.12
C MET A 232 26.89 38.49 -44.80
N ASP A 233 26.22 39.33 -44.01
CA ASP A 233 24.92 39.03 -43.39
C ASP A 233 23.79 39.90 -43.99
N GLY A 234 23.96 40.27 -45.26
CA GLY A 234 22.96 40.96 -46.08
C GLY A 234 23.13 42.48 -46.15
N THR A 235 21.99 43.17 -46.30
CA THR A 235 21.87 44.62 -46.55
C THR A 235 20.80 45.24 -45.65
N GLY A 236 20.67 46.57 -45.69
CA GLY A 236 19.65 47.32 -44.94
C GLY A 236 19.95 47.54 -43.45
N ILE A 237 19.04 48.23 -42.76
CA ILE A 237 19.12 48.55 -41.32
C ILE A 237 18.62 47.40 -40.44
N GLY A 238 18.82 47.50 -39.12
CA GLY A 238 18.32 46.53 -38.13
C GLY A 238 19.38 45.58 -37.57
N THR A 239 18.92 44.60 -36.80
CA THR A 239 19.76 43.58 -36.14
C THR A 239 20.12 42.44 -37.10
N PHE A 240 21.31 41.89 -36.93
CA PHE A 240 21.74 40.65 -37.60
C PHE A 240 22.64 39.83 -36.68
N THR A 241 22.73 38.53 -36.96
CA THR A 241 23.64 37.59 -36.30
C THR A 241 24.57 36.98 -37.33
N SER A 242 25.79 36.68 -36.92
CA SER A 242 26.87 36.20 -37.78
C SER A 242 27.53 34.98 -37.14
N GLN A 243 27.67 33.90 -37.92
CA GLN A 243 28.46 32.74 -37.52
C GLN A 243 29.91 32.94 -37.93
N ILE A 244 30.79 32.98 -36.93
CA ILE A 244 32.24 33.09 -37.10
C ILE A 244 32.80 31.66 -37.12
N THR A 245 33.57 31.33 -38.16
CA THR A 245 34.16 29.99 -38.35
C THR A 245 35.64 30.10 -38.69
N GLY A 246 36.37 28.97 -38.70
CA GLY A 246 37.79 28.93 -39.04
C GLY A 246 38.70 29.56 -37.98
N LEU A 247 38.26 29.59 -36.72
CA LEU A 247 39.06 30.14 -35.62
C LEU A 247 40.14 29.15 -35.18
N SER A 248 41.18 29.67 -34.54
CA SER A 248 42.19 28.87 -33.85
C SER A 248 41.77 28.61 -32.41
N ILE A 249 42.17 27.46 -31.87
CA ILE A 249 41.80 27.02 -30.53
C ILE A 249 42.48 27.84 -29.44
N GLY A 250 41.80 28.06 -28.29
CA GLY A 250 42.35 28.79 -27.14
C GLY A 250 42.83 30.22 -27.45
N THR A 251 42.33 30.83 -28.52
CA THR A 251 42.85 32.07 -29.10
C THR A 251 41.86 33.22 -28.88
N THR A 252 42.38 34.38 -28.48
CA THR A 252 41.58 35.60 -28.31
C THR A 252 41.37 36.31 -29.65
N TYR A 253 40.11 36.60 -29.96
CA TYR A 253 39.69 37.35 -31.13
C TYR A 253 39.00 38.65 -30.72
N TYR A 254 39.25 39.69 -31.51
CA TYR A 254 38.53 40.95 -31.48
C TYR A 254 37.54 40.98 -32.64
N VAL A 255 36.32 41.44 -32.39
CA VAL A 255 35.22 41.47 -33.37
C VAL A 255 34.59 42.86 -33.40
N ARG A 256 34.22 43.32 -34.59
CA ARG A 256 33.41 44.52 -34.79
C ARG A 256 32.32 44.23 -35.82
N ALA A 257 31.10 44.69 -35.57
CA ALA A 257 30.09 44.78 -36.61
C ALA A 257 30.48 45.87 -37.62
N TYR A 258 30.21 45.65 -38.91
CA TYR A 258 30.40 46.63 -39.98
C TYR A 258 29.15 46.80 -40.84
N ALA A 259 28.97 47.98 -41.42
CA ALA A 259 28.00 48.25 -42.47
C ALA A 259 28.61 49.21 -43.50
N THR A 260 28.38 48.93 -44.78
CA THR A 260 28.94 49.67 -45.90
C THR A 260 27.83 50.30 -46.72
N ASN A 261 27.99 51.57 -47.08
CA ASN A 261 27.19 52.26 -48.09
C ASN A 261 28.14 52.86 -49.15
N ASN A 262 27.62 53.68 -50.06
CA ASN A 262 28.42 54.29 -51.12
C ASN A 262 29.47 55.31 -50.64
N VAL A 263 29.39 55.78 -49.37
CA VAL A 263 30.40 56.66 -48.77
C VAL A 263 31.57 55.85 -48.21
N GLY A 264 31.29 54.67 -47.65
CA GLY A 264 32.30 53.78 -47.09
C GLY A 264 31.73 52.88 -46.00
N THR A 265 32.61 52.33 -45.17
CA THR A 265 32.25 51.38 -44.11
C THR A 265 32.27 52.02 -42.72
N GLY A 266 31.11 51.99 -42.06
CA GLY A 266 30.98 52.26 -40.62
C GLY A 266 31.24 51.00 -39.80
N TYR A 267 31.78 51.18 -38.60
CA TYR A 267 32.15 50.09 -37.69
C TYR A 267 31.62 50.32 -36.28
N GLY A 268 31.14 49.25 -35.65
CA GLY A 268 30.66 49.27 -34.28
C GLY A 268 31.78 49.32 -33.25
N ASN A 269 31.40 49.28 -31.98
CA ASN A 269 32.31 49.08 -30.86
C ASN A 269 33.01 47.72 -30.97
N GLN A 270 34.26 47.64 -30.52
CA GLN A 270 34.97 46.37 -30.44
C GLN A 270 34.47 45.55 -29.25
N VAL A 271 34.29 44.25 -29.49
CA VAL A 271 34.14 43.24 -28.45
C VAL A 271 35.23 42.20 -28.61
N SER A 272 35.55 41.45 -27.56
CA SER A 272 36.50 40.34 -27.62
C SER A 272 35.95 39.08 -26.97
N PHE A 273 36.43 37.94 -27.45
CA PHE A 273 36.18 36.62 -26.87
C PHE A 273 37.40 35.72 -27.07
N THR A 274 37.49 34.64 -26.30
CA THR A 274 38.54 33.62 -26.45
C THR A 274 37.87 32.31 -26.80
N THR A 275 38.31 31.64 -27.87
CA THR A 275 37.82 30.30 -28.21
C THR A 275 38.14 29.32 -27.09
N GLN A 276 37.32 28.28 -26.96
CA GLN A 276 37.58 27.26 -25.96
C GLN A 276 38.89 26.52 -26.30
N ASN A 277 39.57 25.97 -25.29
CA ASN A 277 40.93 25.43 -25.43
C ASN A 277 40.97 23.95 -25.87
N GLY A 278 39.83 23.31 -26.13
CA GLY A 278 39.74 21.89 -26.48
C GLY A 278 40.05 20.92 -25.36
N ILE A 279 40.39 21.40 -24.16
CA ILE A 279 40.71 20.56 -23.01
C ILE A 279 39.41 20.11 -22.36
N ILE A 280 39.20 18.80 -22.30
CA ILE A 280 38.11 18.24 -21.51
C ILE A 280 38.55 18.18 -20.06
N VAL A 281 37.71 18.70 -19.17
CA VAL A 281 37.86 18.59 -17.72
C VAL A 281 36.67 17.80 -17.20
N LEU A 282 36.96 16.70 -16.51
CA LEU A 282 35.94 15.83 -15.93
C LEU A 282 36.34 15.40 -14.51
N THR A 283 35.36 15.03 -13.70
CA THR A 283 35.58 14.38 -12.40
C THR A 283 35.32 12.89 -12.51
N THR A 284 35.89 12.10 -11.61
CA THR A 284 35.56 10.68 -11.44
C THR A 284 34.63 10.52 -10.25
N TYR A 285 33.60 9.69 -10.38
CA TYR A 285 32.72 9.36 -9.26
C TYR A 285 33.31 8.27 -8.38
N GLN A 286 33.10 8.38 -7.06
CA GLN A 286 33.39 7.30 -6.13
C GLN A 286 32.61 6.05 -6.57
N PRO A 287 33.28 4.89 -6.73
CA PRO A 287 32.60 3.65 -7.05
C PRO A 287 31.52 3.31 -6.01
N TYR A 288 30.34 2.92 -6.50
CA TYR A 288 29.21 2.50 -5.69
C TYR A 288 28.69 1.15 -6.18
N THR A 289 27.78 0.53 -5.40
CA THR A 289 27.31 -0.86 -5.66
C THR A 289 28.48 -1.82 -5.89
N VAL A 290 29.54 -1.67 -5.08
CA VAL A 290 30.76 -2.48 -5.18
C VAL A 290 30.46 -3.88 -4.66
N THR A 291 30.58 -4.86 -5.54
CA THR A 291 30.56 -6.28 -5.23
C THR A 291 31.99 -6.83 -5.32
N ALA A 292 32.18 -8.09 -4.94
CA ALA A 292 33.47 -8.76 -5.06
C ALA A 292 33.96 -8.91 -6.52
N THR A 293 33.07 -8.74 -7.52
CA THR A 293 33.41 -8.89 -8.95
C THR A 293 32.98 -7.73 -9.85
N SER A 294 32.30 -6.73 -9.31
CA SER A 294 31.77 -5.61 -10.09
C SER A 294 31.69 -4.33 -9.27
N ALA A 295 31.60 -3.20 -9.97
CA ALA A 295 31.33 -1.91 -9.36
C ALA A 295 30.66 -1.01 -10.40
N ILE A 296 30.02 0.08 -9.96
CA ILE A 296 29.59 1.15 -10.85
C ILE A 296 30.41 2.39 -10.53
N SER A 297 30.99 3.01 -11.56
CA SER A 297 31.69 4.29 -11.47
C SER A 297 31.25 5.18 -12.63
N GLY A 298 32.02 6.21 -12.94
CA GLY A 298 31.69 7.17 -13.99
C GLY A 298 32.35 8.51 -13.73
N GLY A 299 31.72 9.57 -14.22
CA GLY A 299 32.24 10.91 -14.09
C GLY A 299 31.29 11.99 -14.58
N ASN A 300 31.62 13.24 -14.26
CA ASN A 300 30.87 14.41 -14.74
C ASN A 300 31.76 15.32 -15.59
N TYR A 301 31.21 15.90 -16.64
CA TYR A 301 31.92 16.92 -17.41
C TYR A 301 31.86 18.27 -16.67
N ILE A 302 33.03 18.81 -16.33
CA ILE A 302 33.16 20.22 -15.89
C ILE A 302 33.26 21.12 -17.12
N SER A 303 33.96 20.67 -18.16
CA SER A 303 34.08 21.36 -19.44
C SER A 303 34.40 20.36 -20.54
N THR A 304 33.84 20.54 -21.74
CA THR A 304 34.18 19.76 -22.94
C THR A 304 35.27 20.44 -23.79
N GLY A 305 35.70 21.65 -23.41
CA GLY A 305 36.65 22.44 -24.18
C GLY A 305 36.14 22.86 -25.57
N GLY A 306 34.84 22.71 -25.84
CA GLY A 306 34.19 23.23 -27.05
C GLY A 306 34.41 22.34 -28.27
N LEU A 307 34.82 21.09 -28.05
CA LEU A 307 34.96 20.05 -29.07
C LEU A 307 33.93 18.94 -28.84
N VAL A 308 33.59 18.24 -29.92
CA VAL A 308 32.69 17.08 -29.87
C VAL A 308 33.40 15.93 -29.14
N ILE A 309 32.67 15.30 -28.21
CA ILE A 309 33.12 14.07 -27.54
C ILE A 309 32.97 12.90 -28.51
N LEU A 310 34.07 12.20 -28.77
CA LEU A 310 34.16 11.06 -29.70
C LEU A 310 34.10 9.70 -28.97
N GLY A 311 34.36 9.68 -27.67
CA GLY A 311 34.28 8.48 -26.84
C GLY A 311 34.45 8.80 -25.36
N ASN A 312 33.79 8.05 -24.49
CA ASN A 312 33.85 8.24 -23.04
C ASN A 312 33.74 6.91 -22.29
N GLY A 313 34.04 6.93 -21.00
CA GLY A 313 33.86 5.80 -20.09
C GLY A 313 34.72 5.92 -18.83
N VAL A 314 35.09 4.79 -18.24
CA VAL A 314 36.09 4.71 -17.17
C VAL A 314 37.21 3.76 -17.54
N CYS A 315 38.44 4.10 -17.20
CA CYS A 315 39.58 3.19 -17.20
C CYS A 315 39.92 2.80 -15.76
N TYR A 316 40.23 1.53 -15.54
CA TYR A 316 40.47 0.98 -14.21
C TYR A 316 41.52 -0.12 -14.21
N GLY A 317 42.17 -0.34 -13.07
CA GLY A 317 43.18 -1.37 -12.90
C GLY A 317 43.72 -1.44 -11.48
N THR A 318 44.57 -2.43 -11.20
CA THR A 318 45.19 -2.64 -9.88
C THR A 318 46.46 -1.82 -9.65
N SER A 319 46.90 -1.08 -10.67
CA SER A 319 48.02 -0.14 -10.59
C SER A 319 47.49 1.31 -10.67
N PRO A 320 48.10 2.26 -9.95
CA PRO A 320 47.77 3.67 -10.06
C PRO A 320 47.93 4.20 -11.49
N ASN A 321 47.23 5.28 -11.78
CA ASN A 321 47.14 5.99 -13.05
C ASN A 321 46.62 5.13 -14.21
N PRO A 322 45.45 4.47 -14.09
CA PRO A 322 44.87 3.72 -15.20
C PRO A 322 44.63 4.65 -16.40
N THR A 323 44.81 4.10 -17.60
CA THR A 323 44.62 4.82 -18.88
C THR A 323 43.81 3.94 -19.84
N ILE A 324 43.36 4.52 -20.96
CA ILE A 324 42.56 3.80 -21.96
C ILE A 324 43.32 2.72 -22.76
N SER A 325 44.63 2.55 -22.54
CA SER A 325 45.41 1.44 -23.09
C SER A 325 45.25 0.15 -22.29
N GLY A 326 44.86 0.25 -21.02
CA GLY A 326 44.51 -0.87 -20.16
C GLY A 326 43.03 -1.19 -20.20
N THR A 327 42.52 -1.73 -19.09
CA THR A 327 41.09 -2.08 -18.97
C THR A 327 40.22 -0.83 -18.90
N LYS A 328 39.17 -0.79 -19.70
CA LYS A 328 38.21 0.32 -19.74
C LYS A 328 36.79 -0.12 -20.11
N THR A 329 35.82 0.73 -19.81
CA THR A 329 34.47 0.67 -20.37
C THR A 329 34.35 1.59 -21.59
N THR A 330 33.26 1.49 -22.32
CA THR A 330 32.89 2.47 -23.35
C THR A 330 31.40 2.70 -23.24
N ASP A 331 31.01 3.95 -23.03
CA ASP A 331 29.65 4.31 -22.67
C ASP A 331 29.00 5.19 -23.74
N ALA A 332 27.68 5.38 -23.63
CA ALA A 332 26.93 6.19 -24.58
C ALA A 332 27.33 7.69 -24.48
N ILE A 333 27.40 8.35 -25.63
CA ILE A 333 27.71 9.77 -25.76
C ILE A 333 26.40 10.57 -25.83
N GLY A 334 26.39 11.79 -25.28
CA GLY A 334 25.24 12.71 -25.32
C GLY A 334 24.62 13.00 -23.95
N ASN A 335 24.99 12.23 -22.93
CA ASN A 335 24.60 12.49 -21.55
C ASN A 335 25.55 13.50 -20.88
N LEU A 336 25.01 14.29 -19.95
CA LEU A 336 25.77 15.24 -19.14
C LEU A 336 26.74 14.57 -18.15
N SER A 337 26.60 13.26 -17.92
CA SER A 337 27.48 12.45 -17.08
C SER A 337 27.73 11.08 -17.69
N ILE A 338 28.79 10.43 -17.21
CA ILE A 338 29.20 9.07 -17.54
C ILE A 338 28.79 8.17 -16.38
N SER A 339 28.17 7.03 -16.67
CA SER A 339 27.92 5.97 -15.71
C SER A 339 28.31 4.64 -16.34
N SER A 340 29.24 3.94 -15.70
CA SER A 340 29.94 2.80 -16.26
C SER A 340 29.85 1.60 -15.33
N ASN A 341 29.35 0.48 -15.86
CA ASN A 341 29.36 -0.80 -15.16
C ASN A 341 30.71 -1.50 -15.36
N ILE A 342 31.39 -1.79 -14.26
CA ILE A 342 32.68 -2.47 -14.21
C ILE A 342 32.46 -3.93 -13.80
N PHE A 343 33.02 -4.88 -14.53
CA PHE A 343 32.88 -6.33 -14.28
C PHE A 343 34.24 -7.03 -14.25
N ASN A 344 34.24 -8.32 -13.92
CA ASN A 344 35.43 -9.18 -13.87
C ASN A 344 36.52 -8.67 -12.91
N LEU A 345 36.09 -8.05 -11.80
CA LEU A 345 37.00 -7.67 -10.72
C LEU A 345 37.38 -8.89 -9.89
N THR A 346 38.57 -8.85 -9.29
CA THR A 346 39.00 -9.86 -8.32
C THR A 346 38.57 -9.46 -6.91
N PRO A 347 38.08 -10.40 -6.08
CA PRO A 347 37.74 -10.12 -4.68
C PRO A 347 38.94 -9.63 -3.86
N ASN A 348 38.68 -8.90 -2.77
CA ASN A 348 39.70 -8.38 -1.84
C ASN A 348 40.87 -7.66 -2.53
N THR A 349 40.57 -6.86 -3.56
CA THR A 349 41.59 -6.24 -4.41
C THR A 349 41.35 -4.74 -4.52
N ILE A 350 42.42 -3.95 -4.40
CA ILE A 350 42.38 -2.50 -4.61
C ILE A 350 42.42 -2.20 -6.10
N TYR A 351 41.44 -1.43 -6.57
CA TYR A 351 41.37 -0.90 -7.93
C TYR A 351 41.43 0.61 -7.91
N TYR A 352 42.18 1.16 -8.85
CA TYR A 352 42.21 2.58 -9.21
C TYR A 352 41.31 2.78 -10.42
N VAL A 353 40.52 3.85 -10.43
CA VAL A 353 39.57 4.20 -11.48
C VAL A 353 39.66 5.67 -11.83
N ARG A 354 39.53 5.97 -13.12
CA ARG A 354 39.44 7.32 -13.67
C ARG A 354 38.39 7.35 -14.76
N SER A 355 37.51 8.34 -14.74
CA SER A 355 36.70 8.65 -15.91
C SER A 355 37.60 9.14 -17.05
N TYR A 356 37.23 8.86 -18.29
CA TYR A 356 37.90 9.37 -19.46
C TYR A 356 36.91 9.90 -20.49
N ALA A 357 37.37 10.87 -21.27
CA ALA A 357 36.66 11.33 -22.46
C ALA A 357 37.68 11.73 -23.54
N THR A 358 37.34 11.45 -24.80
CA THR A 358 38.21 11.68 -25.95
C THR A 358 37.53 12.62 -26.92
N ASN A 359 38.28 13.58 -27.44
CA ASN A 359 37.90 14.42 -28.57
C ASN A 359 38.96 14.33 -29.67
N SER A 360 38.88 15.19 -30.69
CA SER A 360 39.83 15.21 -31.80
C SER A 360 41.27 15.58 -31.42
N LEU A 361 41.53 16.14 -30.23
CA LEU A 361 42.88 16.46 -29.74
C LEU A 361 43.51 15.37 -28.88
N GLY A 362 42.69 14.52 -28.26
CA GLY A 362 43.19 13.42 -27.45
C GLY A 362 42.23 12.99 -26.35
N THR A 363 42.75 12.18 -25.43
CA THR A 363 42.02 11.64 -24.29
C THR A 363 42.40 12.38 -23.01
N TYR A 364 41.39 12.78 -22.27
CA TYR A 364 41.51 13.45 -20.98
C TYR A 364 40.87 12.58 -19.91
N TYR A 365 41.34 12.76 -18.67
CA TYR A 365 40.98 11.89 -17.56
C TYR A 365 40.52 12.72 -16.37
N GLY A 366 39.59 12.16 -15.61
CA GLY A 366 39.23 12.68 -14.30
C GLY A 366 40.29 12.44 -13.24
N ASN A 367 40.01 12.94 -12.04
CA ASN A 367 40.80 12.64 -10.85
C ASN A 367 40.80 11.13 -10.57
N GLU A 368 41.90 10.61 -10.05
CA GLU A 368 41.97 9.21 -9.65
C GLU A 368 41.22 8.98 -8.35
N ILE A 369 40.49 7.86 -8.31
CA ILE A 369 39.86 7.33 -7.11
C ILE A 369 40.27 5.86 -6.98
N ASN A 370 40.43 5.37 -5.76
CA ASN A 370 40.58 3.94 -5.51
C ASN A 370 39.42 3.39 -4.69
N PHE A 371 39.19 2.09 -4.83
CA PHE A 371 38.23 1.32 -4.05
C PHE A 371 38.73 -0.11 -3.87
N THR A 372 38.32 -0.77 -2.79
CA THR A 372 38.63 -2.18 -2.55
C THR A 372 37.37 -3.00 -2.78
N THR A 373 37.48 -4.04 -3.61
CA THR A 373 36.41 -5.02 -3.73
C THR A 373 36.27 -5.82 -2.43
N PRO A 374 35.04 -6.11 -1.97
CA PRO A 374 34.79 -7.08 -0.92
C PRO A 374 35.45 -8.44 -1.20
N ASP A 375 35.68 -9.23 -0.16
CA ASP A 375 36.39 -10.52 -0.22
C ASP A 375 35.53 -11.70 -0.70
N GLY A 376 34.22 -11.52 -0.84
CA GLY A 376 33.28 -12.60 -1.21
C GLY A 376 32.95 -13.55 -0.05
N ILE A 377 33.40 -13.28 1.18
CA ILE A 377 33.18 -14.13 2.34
C ILE A 377 31.85 -13.79 3.01
N ILE A 378 30.97 -14.79 3.14
CA ILE A 378 29.73 -14.61 3.90
C ILE A 378 30.03 -14.71 5.40
N LEU A 379 29.66 -13.67 6.14
CA LEU A 379 29.66 -13.69 7.60
C LEU A 379 28.24 -14.01 8.09
N LEU A 380 28.11 -15.12 8.81
CA LEU A 380 26.85 -15.54 9.40
C LEU A 380 27.06 -16.17 10.78
N SER A 381 26.04 -16.11 11.63
CA SER A 381 26.04 -16.71 12.97
C SER A 381 24.99 -17.81 13.08
N THR A 382 25.27 -18.83 13.88
CA THR A 382 24.34 -19.94 14.11
C THR A 382 23.44 -19.63 15.31
N GLY A 383 22.14 -19.65 15.08
CA GLY A 383 21.13 -19.47 16.10
C GLY A 383 21.19 -20.57 17.16
N LEU A 384 20.81 -20.23 18.40
CA LEU A 384 20.71 -21.20 19.48
C LEU A 384 19.78 -22.35 19.09
N VAL A 385 20.11 -23.55 19.56
CA VAL A 385 19.22 -24.70 19.40
C VAL A 385 18.12 -24.59 20.46
N THR A 386 16.88 -24.53 20.01
CA THR A 386 15.67 -24.35 20.82
C THR A 386 14.61 -25.38 20.42
N THR A 387 13.49 -25.41 21.17
CA THR A 387 12.35 -26.32 20.92
C THR A 387 12.79 -27.75 20.61
N ILE A 388 13.63 -28.32 21.49
CA ILE A 388 14.00 -29.74 21.42
C ILE A 388 12.75 -30.53 21.78
N GLN A 389 11.96 -30.88 20.78
CA GLN A 389 10.80 -31.76 20.91
C GLN A 389 11.03 -32.98 20.00
N HIS A 390 9.99 -33.76 19.72
CA HIS A 390 10.13 -35.13 19.20
C HIS A 390 10.98 -35.23 17.92
N ASN A 391 12.22 -35.73 18.06
CA ASN A 391 13.14 -35.96 16.95
C ASN A 391 13.38 -34.71 16.08
N ASP A 392 13.06 -33.53 16.62
CA ASP A 392 13.16 -32.25 15.96
C ASP A 392 13.68 -31.18 16.93
N ALA A 393 14.49 -30.28 16.39
CA ALA A 393 15.01 -29.14 17.10
C ALA A 393 14.97 -27.95 16.15
N LYS A 394 14.85 -26.75 16.70
CA LYS A 394 14.89 -25.54 15.92
C LYS A 394 16.24 -24.87 16.12
N SER A 395 16.91 -24.58 15.02
CA SER A 395 18.05 -23.67 14.99
C SER A 395 17.78 -22.65 13.89
N GLY A 396 18.82 -21.98 13.42
CA GLY A 396 18.72 -20.99 12.38
C GLY A 396 20.06 -20.37 12.07
N GLY A 397 20.04 -19.39 11.19
CA GLY A 397 21.21 -18.59 10.85
C GLY A 397 20.84 -17.13 10.64
N SER A 398 21.77 -16.24 10.95
CA SER A 398 21.69 -14.82 10.60
C SER A 398 22.95 -14.40 9.84
N ILE A 399 22.75 -13.88 8.64
CA ILE A 399 23.79 -13.40 7.73
C ILE A 399 23.98 -11.90 8.01
N SER A 400 25.15 -11.53 8.54
CA SER A 400 25.53 -10.14 8.83
C SER A 400 26.26 -9.46 7.67
N SER A 401 26.84 -10.24 6.75
CA SER A 401 27.43 -9.76 5.51
C SER A 401 27.42 -10.86 4.46
N ASP A 402 27.10 -10.53 3.20
CA ASP A 402 27.23 -11.44 2.05
C ASP A 402 28.62 -11.39 1.41
N GLY A 403 29.52 -10.56 1.95
CA GLY A 403 30.87 -10.34 1.44
C GLY A 403 30.90 -9.67 0.06
N GLY A 404 29.83 -9.00 -0.36
CA GLY A 404 29.69 -8.54 -1.74
C GLY A 404 29.62 -9.69 -2.75
N GLY A 405 29.23 -10.89 -2.29
CA GLY A 405 29.22 -12.13 -3.05
C GLY A 405 28.15 -12.22 -4.15
N GLY A 406 27.23 -11.26 -4.19
CA GLY A 406 26.05 -11.30 -5.04
C GLY A 406 24.96 -12.20 -4.47
N ILE A 407 24.34 -13.02 -5.32
CA ILE A 407 23.19 -13.85 -4.93
C ILE A 407 23.61 -14.98 -3.99
N ILE A 408 22.91 -15.11 -2.86
CA ILE A 408 22.99 -16.28 -1.98
C ILE A 408 22.16 -17.41 -2.60
N SER A 409 22.85 -18.38 -3.18
CA SER A 409 22.26 -19.49 -3.94
C SER A 409 21.63 -20.59 -3.06
N ALA A 410 22.13 -20.76 -1.83
CA ALA A 410 21.62 -21.72 -0.86
C ALA A 410 21.98 -21.26 0.56
N LYS A 411 21.13 -21.57 1.53
CA LYS A 411 21.41 -21.38 2.96
C LYS A 411 20.57 -22.34 3.80
N GLY A 412 20.98 -22.59 5.02
CA GLY A 412 20.26 -23.45 5.95
C GLY A 412 21.12 -23.80 7.15
N VAL A 413 20.79 -24.88 7.83
CA VAL A 413 21.56 -25.40 8.95
C VAL A 413 22.07 -26.78 8.58
N CYS A 414 23.32 -27.10 8.95
CA CYS A 414 23.89 -28.44 8.85
C CYS A 414 24.19 -28.98 10.27
N TRP A 415 24.01 -30.28 10.45
CA TRP A 415 24.20 -30.95 11.75
C TRP A 415 24.74 -32.37 11.62
N SER A 416 25.53 -32.79 12.61
CA SER A 416 26.00 -34.17 12.76
C SER A 416 26.43 -34.45 14.20
N THR A 417 26.80 -35.69 14.50
CA THR A 417 27.40 -36.09 15.78
C THR A 417 28.91 -35.81 15.85
N SER A 418 29.51 -35.34 14.75
CA SER A 418 30.93 -34.96 14.67
C SER A 418 31.08 -33.44 14.74
N ASN A 419 32.21 -32.98 15.27
CA ASN A 419 32.53 -31.55 15.30
C ASN A 419 32.65 -30.96 13.88
N ASN A 420 32.27 -29.70 13.75
CA ASN A 420 32.29 -28.89 12.54
C ASN A 420 31.47 -29.48 11.39
N PRO A 421 30.16 -29.71 11.56
CA PRO A 421 29.31 -30.19 10.47
C PRO A 421 29.38 -29.26 9.26
N THR A 422 29.21 -29.86 8.10
CA THR A 422 29.28 -29.24 6.78
C THR A 422 28.03 -29.54 5.96
N VAL A 423 27.90 -28.96 4.78
CA VAL A 423 26.80 -29.29 3.84
C VAL A 423 26.88 -30.71 3.26
N ALA A 424 27.90 -31.50 3.57
CA ALA A 424 27.97 -32.93 3.27
C ALA A 424 27.26 -33.80 4.32
N ASP A 425 27.02 -33.26 5.52
CA ASP A 425 26.24 -33.88 6.58
C ASP A 425 24.73 -33.65 6.37
N ASN A 426 23.91 -33.94 7.40
CA ASN A 426 22.50 -33.59 7.37
C ASN A 426 22.34 -32.07 7.27
N LYS A 427 21.44 -31.59 6.41
CA LYS A 427 21.20 -30.15 6.22
C LYS A 427 19.77 -29.81 5.83
N THR A 428 19.36 -28.59 6.15
CA THR A 428 18.14 -27.94 5.61
C THR A 428 18.50 -27.06 4.41
N ASN A 429 17.47 -26.57 3.69
CA ASN A 429 17.64 -25.59 2.61
C ASN A 429 16.47 -24.58 2.65
N GLU A 430 16.74 -23.35 3.07
CA GLU A 430 15.74 -22.30 3.32
C GLU A 430 15.63 -21.27 2.18
N GLY A 431 16.28 -21.52 1.03
CA GLY A 431 16.26 -20.62 -0.13
C GLY A 431 16.93 -19.24 0.10
N SER A 432 16.73 -18.30 -0.83
CA SER A 432 17.63 -17.13 -1.00
C SER A 432 17.20 -15.81 -0.31
N ASN A 433 15.95 -15.64 0.13
CA ASN A 433 15.38 -14.28 0.24
C ASN A 433 15.48 -13.56 1.61
N ALA A 434 15.84 -14.28 2.68
CA ALA A 434 15.92 -13.71 4.05
C ALA A 434 17.34 -13.72 4.63
N THR A 435 17.75 -12.62 5.28
CA THR A 435 19.06 -12.51 5.97
C THR A 435 19.08 -13.26 7.31
N SER A 436 17.92 -13.48 7.93
CA SER A 436 17.75 -14.37 9.08
C SER A 436 16.75 -15.45 8.73
N TYR A 437 16.98 -16.66 9.21
CA TYR A 437 16.10 -17.80 8.97
C TYR A 437 16.12 -18.77 10.15
N ASP A 438 14.98 -19.42 10.34
CA ASP A 438 14.83 -20.55 11.25
C ASP A 438 14.83 -21.84 10.44
N SER A 439 15.42 -22.90 10.98
CA SER A 439 15.44 -24.24 10.39
C SER A 439 15.02 -25.28 11.40
N TYR A 440 14.12 -26.15 10.98
CA TYR A 440 13.72 -27.34 11.73
C TYR A 440 14.63 -28.49 11.33
N ILE A 441 15.48 -28.92 12.26
CA ILE A 441 16.45 -30.01 12.09
C ILE A 441 15.89 -31.28 12.72
N THR A 442 16.03 -32.43 12.05
CA THR A 442 15.39 -33.70 12.46
C THR A 442 16.33 -34.90 12.38
N GLY A 443 15.87 -36.07 12.84
CA GLY A 443 16.59 -37.34 12.63
C GLY A 443 17.69 -37.61 13.66
N PHE A 444 17.45 -37.24 14.91
CA PHE A 444 18.30 -37.50 16.06
C PHE A 444 18.16 -38.93 16.58
N SER A 445 19.18 -39.35 17.32
CA SER A 445 19.21 -40.61 18.06
C SER A 445 19.48 -40.30 19.52
N ASP A 446 18.88 -41.10 20.40
CA ASP A 446 18.83 -40.86 21.84
C ASP A 446 20.23 -40.76 22.48
N ASN A 447 20.36 -39.86 23.45
CA ASN A 447 21.54 -39.62 24.29
C ASN A 447 22.83 -39.31 23.52
N LEU A 448 22.72 -38.78 22.30
CA LEU A 448 23.88 -38.30 21.53
C LEU A 448 24.00 -36.77 21.58
N THR A 449 25.25 -36.30 21.54
CA THR A 449 25.56 -34.89 21.32
C THR A 449 25.55 -34.61 19.82
N TYR A 450 24.80 -33.60 19.42
CA TYR A 450 24.75 -33.08 18.05
C TYR A 450 25.38 -31.70 18.01
N TYR A 451 26.17 -31.47 16.96
CA TYR A 451 26.75 -30.19 16.61
C TYR A 451 25.98 -29.58 15.44
N VAL A 452 25.80 -28.27 15.46
CA VAL A 452 24.93 -27.54 14.54
C VAL A 452 25.64 -26.28 14.04
N ARG A 453 25.58 -26.03 12.73
CA ARG A 453 26.12 -24.82 12.09
C ARG A 453 25.19 -24.29 11.01
N ALA A 454 24.91 -23.00 11.04
CA ALA A 454 24.32 -22.30 9.91
C ALA A 454 25.30 -22.30 8.73
N TYR A 455 24.80 -22.41 7.50
CA TYR A 455 25.59 -22.31 6.28
C TYR A 455 24.91 -21.39 5.25
N ALA A 456 25.73 -20.77 4.40
CA ALA A 456 25.26 -20.02 3.23
C ALA A 456 26.26 -20.16 2.09
N THR A 457 25.77 -20.15 0.85
CA THR A 457 26.58 -20.36 -0.36
C THR A 457 26.35 -19.24 -1.36
N ASN A 458 27.44 -18.57 -1.76
CA ASN A 458 27.48 -17.65 -2.89
C ASN A 458 28.36 -18.23 -4.00
N GLN A 459 28.62 -17.45 -5.06
CA GLN A 459 29.47 -17.90 -6.17
C GLN A 459 30.94 -18.20 -5.78
N PHE A 460 31.40 -17.75 -4.61
CA PHE A 460 32.77 -17.96 -4.12
C PHE A 460 32.92 -19.19 -3.23
N GLY A 461 31.81 -19.73 -2.71
CA GLY A 461 31.82 -20.96 -1.92
C GLY A 461 30.76 -21.00 -0.83
N THR A 462 30.85 -22.03 0.01
CA THR A 462 29.99 -22.23 1.18
C THR A 462 30.73 -21.80 2.45
N TYR A 463 30.09 -20.94 3.23
CA TYR A 463 30.58 -20.43 4.50
C TYR A 463 29.66 -20.87 5.63
N TYR A 464 30.19 -20.88 6.84
CA TYR A 464 29.53 -21.45 8.00
C TYR A 464 29.62 -20.53 9.21
N GLY A 465 28.56 -20.51 10.02
CA GLY A 465 28.57 -19.83 11.31
C GLY A 465 29.37 -20.55 12.38
N ASN A 466 29.35 -19.97 13.58
CA ASN A 466 29.90 -20.57 14.79
C ASN A 466 29.19 -21.89 15.12
N GLN A 467 29.88 -22.83 15.76
CA GLN A 467 29.28 -24.09 16.16
C GLN A 467 28.39 -23.91 17.41
N GLN A 468 27.21 -24.53 17.36
CA GLN A 468 26.37 -24.79 18.53
C GLN A 468 26.35 -26.30 18.81
N SER A 469 25.99 -26.70 20.02
CA SER A 469 25.81 -28.10 20.37
C SER A 469 24.63 -28.30 21.31
N PHE A 470 23.98 -29.44 21.21
CA PHE A 470 22.94 -29.87 22.15
C PHE A 470 23.01 -31.39 22.34
N ILE A 471 22.47 -31.88 23.45
CA ILE A 471 22.29 -33.32 23.69
C ILE A 471 20.81 -33.62 23.50
N TYR A 472 20.51 -34.61 22.66
CA TYR A 472 19.15 -35.11 22.54
C TYR A 472 18.90 -36.15 23.63
N VAL A 473 18.23 -35.76 24.72
CA VAL A 473 17.83 -36.66 25.81
C VAL A 473 16.32 -36.88 25.72
N PRO A 474 15.82 -38.12 25.52
CA PRO A 474 14.39 -38.38 25.54
C PRO A 474 13.82 -38.05 26.92
N GLY A 475 12.67 -37.36 26.95
CA GLY A 475 11.97 -37.07 28.20
C GLY A 475 11.28 -38.32 28.78
N VAL A 476 10.75 -38.21 30.00
CA VAL A 476 9.84 -39.21 30.57
C VAL A 476 8.38 -38.83 30.27
N ILE A 477 7.53 -39.83 30.00
CA ILE A 477 6.07 -39.61 29.94
C ILE A 477 5.63 -39.14 31.33
N SER A 478 4.81 -38.08 31.38
CA SER A 478 4.13 -37.63 32.59
C SER A 478 2.63 -37.66 32.35
N ILE A 479 1.91 -38.33 33.25
CA ILE A 479 0.48 -38.59 33.13
C ILE A 479 -0.19 -38.57 34.50
N ASN A 480 -1.39 -38.01 34.59
CA ASN A 480 -2.26 -38.05 35.77
C ASN A 480 -3.52 -38.84 35.46
N THR A 481 -4.02 -39.60 36.43
CA THR A 481 -5.31 -40.29 36.35
C THR A 481 -6.41 -39.31 36.70
N ASN A 482 -7.37 -39.12 35.81
CA ASN A 482 -8.51 -38.25 36.03
C ASN A 482 -9.51 -38.91 37.01
N PRO A 483 -10.23 -38.13 37.83
CA PRO A 483 -11.33 -38.64 38.65
C PRO A 483 -12.33 -39.43 37.81
N LEU A 484 -12.83 -40.55 38.35
CA LEU A 484 -13.86 -41.32 37.66
C LEU A 484 -15.19 -40.56 37.64
N SER A 485 -15.96 -40.80 36.57
CA SER A 485 -17.32 -40.30 36.42
C SER A 485 -18.27 -41.43 36.03
N SER A 486 -19.58 -41.17 36.11
CA SER A 486 -20.63 -42.13 35.74
C SER A 486 -20.45 -43.52 36.36
N VAL A 487 -20.09 -43.56 37.65
CA VAL A 487 -19.88 -44.80 38.40
C VAL A 487 -21.25 -45.47 38.64
N ALA A 488 -21.50 -46.54 37.90
CA ALA A 488 -22.68 -47.38 37.99
C ALA A 488 -22.33 -48.73 38.63
N SER A 489 -23.32 -49.61 38.75
CA SER A 489 -23.16 -50.93 39.37
C SER A 489 -22.26 -51.87 38.57
N LEU A 490 -22.16 -51.69 37.24
CA LEU A 490 -21.40 -52.57 36.34
C LEU A 490 -20.40 -51.82 35.44
N SER A 491 -20.32 -50.49 35.54
CA SER A 491 -19.46 -49.67 34.69
C SER A 491 -18.99 -48.39 35.38
N ALA A 492 -17.90 -47.81 34.90
CA ALA A 492 -17.45 -46.47 35.26
C ALA A 492 -16.75 -45.82 34.06
N ILE A 493 -16.58 -44.50 34.06
CA ILE A 493 -15.75 -43.80 33.07
C ILE A 493 -14.48 -43.32 33.76
N GLY A 494 -13.33 -43.82 33.28
CA GLY A 494 -12.00 -43.41 33.74
C GLY A 494 -11.25 -42.69 32.62
N GLY A 495 -10.15 -42.01 32.94
CA GLY A 495 -9.37 -41.30 31.94
C GLY A 495 -8.02 -40.82 32.45
N GLY A 496 -7.25 -40.20 31.58
CA GLY A 496 -5.94 -39.65 31.92
C GLY A 496 -5.68 -38.31 31.25
N LEU A 497 -4.84 -37.50 31.89
CA LEU A 497 -4.24 -36.29 31.33
C LEU A 497 -2.73 -36.51 31.20
N ILE A 498 -2.26 -36.65 29.98
CA ILE A 498 -0.85 -36.69 29.61
C ILE A 498 -0.33 -35.25 29.57
N THR A 499 0.55 -34.90 30.51
CA THR A 499 1.19 -33.58 30.62
C THR A 499 2.53 -33.53 29.88
N SER A 500 3.12 -34.69 29.55
CA SER A 500 4.29 -34.83 28.69
C SER A 500 4.33 -36.23 28.07
N ILE A 501 4.64 -36.35 26.78
CA ILE A 501 4.86 -37.65 26.10
C ILE A 501 6.31 -38.14 26.17
N GLY A 502 7.20 -37.41 26.87
CA GLY A 502 8.60 -37.81 27.00
C GLY A 502 9.39 -37.78 25.69
N GLY A 503 8.99 -36.96 24.72
CA GLY A 503 9.75 -36.76 23.48
C GLY A 503 9.68 -37.91 22.47
N THR A 504 8.88 -38.96 22.69
CA THR A 504 8.59 -40.02 21.70
C THR A 504 7.07 -40.22 21.54
N ASN A 505 6.65 -40.63 20.33
CA ASN A 505 5.23 -40.90 20.07
C ASN A 505 4.72 -42.05 20.95
N LEU A 506 3.50 -41.89 21.45
CA LEU A 506 2.83 -42.94 22.21
C LEU A 506 2.47 -44.10 21.27
N THR A 507 2.76 -45.31 21.70
CA THR A 507 2.38 -46.56 21.03
C THR A 507 1.06 -47.11 21.58
N ALA A 508 0.70 -46.77 22.82
CA ALA A 508 -0.60 -47.10 23.41
C ALA A 508 -0.94 -46.12 24.55
N LYS A 509 -2.24 -45.91 24.81
CA LYS A 509 -2.76 -45.22 26.00
C LYS A 509 -4.09 -45.82 26.43
N GLY A 510 -4.43 -45.69 27.70
CA GLY A 510 -5.70 -46.19 28.23
C GLY A 510 -5.79 -46.12 29.73
N VAL A 511 -6.69 -46.91 30.31
CA VAL A 511 -6.91 -47.00 31.75
C VAL A 511 -6.81 -48.47 32.17
N CYS A 512 -6.13 -48.77 33.27
CA CYS A 512 -6.08 -50.10 33.87
C CYS A 512 -6.69 -50.13 35.27
N TRP A 513 -7.38 -51.22 35.63
CA TRP A 513 -8.06 -51.38 36.92
C TRP A 513 -8.04 -52.81 37.48
N ASP A 514 -8.17 -52.92 38.79
CA ASP A 514 -8.32 -54.19 39.52
C ASP A 514 -9.03 -53.95 40.88
N SER A 515 -9.55 -55.00 41.49
CA SER A 515 -10.02 -54.98 42.88
C SER A 515 -8.89 -54.99 43.91
N ILE A 516 -7.64 -55.23 43.46
CA ILE A 516 -6.42 -55.12 44.25
C ILE A 516 -5.69 -53.83 43.85
N SER A 517 -4.98 -53.21 44.80
CA SER A 517 -4.21 -51.98 44.54
C SER A 517 -3.05 -52.20 43.56
N SER A 518 -2.55 -51.10 42.98
CA SER A 518 -1.50 -51.04 41.96
C SER A 518 -1.81 -51.77 40.65
N PRO A 519 -2.96 -51.50 40.00
CA PRO A 519 -3.28 -52.11 38.72
C PRO A 519 -2.26 -51.71 37.64
N THR A 520 -1.95 -52.67 36.78
CA THR A 520 -1.04 -52.52 35.64
C THR A 520 -1.76 -52.90 34.34
N ILE A 521 -1.10 -52.74 33.20
CA ILE A 521 -1.63 -53.18 31.90
C ILE A 521 -1.81 -54.71 31.77
N ASN A 522 -1.39 -55.50 32.76
CA ASN A 522 -1.62 -56.95 32.82
C ASN A 522 -2.94 -57.32 33.53
N ASN A 523 -3.56 -56.36 34.23
CA ASN A 523 -4.89 -56.50 34.82
C ASN A 523 -5.96 -56.15 33.76
N HIS A 524 -7.15 -55.74 34.19
CA HIS A 524 -8.15 -55.21 33.28
C HIS A 524 -7.67 -53.87 32.71
N LYS A 525 -7.82 -53.66 31.39
CA LYS A 525 -7.45 -52.41 30.73
C LYS A 525 -8.35 -52.04 29.57
N THR A 526 -8.38 -50.75 29.26
CA THR A 526 -8.84 -50.23 27.97
C THR A 526 -7.64 -49.88 27.09
N VAL A 527 -7.85 -49.85 25.78
CA VAL A 527 -6.93 -49.25 24.81
C VAL A 527 -7.71 -48.17 24.08
N ASP A 528 -7.36 -46.90 24.29
CA ASP A 528 -7.98 -45.79 23.60
C ASP A 528 -7.34 -45.62 22.22
N ALA A 529 -8.13 -45.87 21.17
CA ALA A 529 -7.75 -45.69 19.77
C ALA A 529 -8.15 -44.31 19.21
N GLY A 530 -8.68 -43.42 20.05
CA GLY A 530 -9.06 -42.06 19.70
C GLY A 530 -7.86 -41.15 19.38
N SER A 531 -8.16 -39.92 18.99
CA SER A 531 -7.18 -38.88 18.67
C SER A 531 -6.15 -38.67 19.79
N TRP A 532 -4.91 -38.37 19.42
CA TRP A 532 -3.75 -38.19 20.31
C TRP A 532 -3.79 -36.89 21.12
N TYR A 533 -4.97 -36.50 21.60
CA TYR A 533 -5.12 -35.38 22.54
C TYR A 533 -4.48 -35.70 23.89
N ASN A 534 -4.05 -34.64 24.58
CA ASN A 534 -3.41 -34.69 25.89
C ASN A 534 -4.35 -35.25 26.97
N SER A 535 -5.67 -35.22 26.80
CA SER A 535 -6.65 -35.81 27.73
C SER A 535 -7.50 -36.84 27.01
N TYR A 536 -7.85 -37.92 27.70
CA TYR A 536 -8.68 -39.01 27.16
C TYR A 536 -9.57 -39.65 28.23
N SER A 537 -10.61 -40.35 27.79
CA SER A 537 -11.52 -41.11 28.63
C SER A 537 -11.82 -42.50 28.04
N SER A 538 -12.25 -43.43 28.88
CA SER A 538 -12.54 -44.81 28.54
C SER A 538 -13.63 -45.36 29.45
N ILE A 539 -14.49 -46.22 28.90
CA ILE A 539 -15.53 -46.92 29.66
C ILE A 539 -14.94 -48.21 30.25
N LEU A 540 -14.97 -48.32 31.57
CA LEU A 540 -14.65 -49.53 32.32
C LEU A 540 -15.90 -50.41 32.36
N THR A 541 -15.75 -51.67 31.99
CA THR A 541 -16.83 -52.67 31.92
C THR A 541 -16.46 -53.90 32.75
N ASN A 542 -17.39 -54.85 32.89
CA ASN A 542 -17.23 -56.07 33.70
C ASN A 542 -16.90 -55.78 35.18
N LEU A 543 -17.51 -54.72 35.73
CA LEU A 543 -17.44 -54.46 37.17
C LEU A 543 -18.52 -55.24 37.91
N PHE A 544 -18.36 -55.35 39.23
CA PHE A 544 -19.32 -56.01 40.11
C PHE A 544 -19.96 -54.96 41.02
N PRO A 545 -21.27 -55.02 41.30
CA PRO A 545 -21.94 -54.07 42.19
C PRO A 545 -21.35 -54.08 43.60
N ASN A 546 -21.42 -52.94 44.29
CA ASN A 546 -20.87 -52.74 45.65
C ASN A 546 -19.40 -53.14 45.84
N ARG A 547 -18.59 -53.14 44.77
CA ARG A 547 -17.18 -53.54 44.84
C ARG A 547 -16.28 -52.33 44.64
N THR A 548 -15.24 -52.28 45.46
CA THR A 548 -14.19 -51.26 45.35
C THR A 548 -13.13 -51.72 44.35
N TYR A 549 -12.75 -50.81 43.46
CA TYR A 549 -11.71 -50.98 42.44
C TYR A 549 -10.67 -49.86 42.54
N TYR A 550 -9.43 -50.18 42.21
CA TYR A 550 -8.31 -49.27 42.03
C TYR A 550 -8.08 -49.05 40.54
N VAL A 551 -7.74 -47.83 40.13
CA VAL A 551 -7.61 -47.44 38.74
C VAL A 551 -6.42 -46.52 38.49
N ARG A 552 -5.75 -46.71 37.35
CA ARG A 552 -4.65 -45.86 36.88
C ARG A 552 -4.77 -45.61 35.38
N ALA A 553 -4.55 -44.37 34.96
CA ALA A 553 -4.29 -44.05 33.56
C ALA A 553 -2.88 -44.55 33.18
N TYR A 554 -2.69 -45.01 31.94
CA TYR A 554 -1.39 -45.41 31.42
C TYR A 554 -1.14 -44.88 30.02
N ALA A 555 0.13 -44.64 29.72
CA ALA A 555 0.61 -44.34 28.38
C ALA A 555 1.95 -45.06 28.14
N THR A 556 2.14 -45.58 26.94
CA THR A 556 3.31 -46.37 26.54
C THR A 556 3.97 -45.72 25.34
N ASN A 557 5.30 -45.62 25.36
CA ASN A 557 6.13 -45.28 24.21
C ASN A 557 7.21 -46.36 24.04
N PHE A 558 8.22 -46.11 23.18
CA PHE A 558 9.31 -47.07 22.98
C PHE A 558 10.18 -47.29 24.23
N SER A 559 10.20 -46.32 25.16
CA SER A 559 10.94 -46.40 26.43
C SER A 559 10.19 -47.20 27.52
N GLY A 560 8.92 -47.54 27.31
CA GLY A 560 8.11 -48.33 28.25
C GLY A 560 6.77 -47.69 28.61
N THR A 561 6.11 -48.27 29.61
CA THR A 561 4.79 -47.82 30.10
C THR A 561 4.93 -46.97 31.37
N THR A 562 4.36 -45.76 31.35
CA THR A 562 4.19 -44.92 32.55
C THR A 562 2.73 -44.92 32.99
N TYR A 563 2.53 -44.89 34.30
CA TYR A 563 1.23 -44.88 34.94
C TYR A 563 1.00 -43.59 35.72
N GLY A 564 -0.24 -43.10 35.72
CA GLY A 564 -0.66 -41.98 36.56
C GLY A 564 -0.78 -42.35 38.03
N ASN A 565 -1.19 -41.37 38.83
CA ASN A 565 -1.57 -41.56 40.23
C ASN A 565 -2.71 -42.58 40.37
N GLU A 566 -2.70 -43.38 41.43
CA GLU A 566 -3.79 -44.31 41.71
C GLU A 566 -5.00 -43.59 42.30
N LEU A 567 -6.20 -43.98 41.84
CA LEU A 567 -7.47 -43.61 42.42
C LEU A 567 -8.26 -44.87 42.76
N SER A 568 -9.21 -44.77 43.69
CA SER A 568 -10.15 -45.84 44.02
C SER A 568 -11.60 -45.38 43.87
N PHE A 569 -12.49 -46.29 43.51
CA PHE A 569 -13.93 -46.04 43.44
C PHE A 569 -14.72 -47.29 43.82
N THR A 570 -15.94 -47.10 44.35
CA THR A 570 -16.87 -48.19 44.68
C THR A 570 -18.09 -48.09 43.78
N THR A 571 -18.40 -49.16 43.05
CA THR A 571 -19.61 -49.24 42.20
C THR A 571 -20.88 -49.17 43.05
N SER A 572 -21.96 -48.58 42.52
CA SER A 572 -23.24 -48.51 43.22
C SER A 572 -23.91 -49.88 43.39
N ASN A 573 -24.83 -49.98 44.35
CA ASN A 573 -25.69 -51.16 44.53
C ASN A 573 -26.71 -51.27 43.38
N ALA A 574 -26.92 -52.47 42.87
CA ALA A 574 -27.94 -52.74 41.84
C ALA A 574 -29.33 -53.04 42.43
N CYS A 575 -29.40 -53.45 43.70
CA CYS A 575 -30.61 -53.94 44.36
C CYS A 575 -31.21 -52.93 45.36
N PRO A 576 -32.53 -52.98 45.63
CA PRO A 576 -33.11 -52.27 46.78
C PRO A 576 -32.49 -52.79 48.08
N SER A 577 -32.46 -51.97 49.13
CA SER A 577 -31.88 -52.37 50.43
C SER A 577 -32.76 -53.38 51.19
N THR A 578 -34.09 -53.29 51.02
CA THR A 578 -35.07 -54.18 51.67
C THR A 578 -36.27 -54.44 50.78
N VAL A 579 -37.01 -55.51 51.09
CA VAL A 579 -38.37 -55.80 50.58
C VAL A 579 -39.25 -56.26 51.74
N SER A 580 -40.56 -56.02 51.70
CA SER A 580 -41.46 -56.45 52.77
C SER A 580 -42.84 -56.88 52.28
N HIS A 581 -43.52 -57.70 53.09
CA HIS A 581 -44.93 -58.06 52.89
C HIS A 581 -45.67 -58.11 54.24
N GLY A 582 -47.00 -57.98 54.21
CA GLY A 582 -47.88 -58.19 55.37
C GLY A 582 -48.54 -59.57 55.34
N TYR A 583 -49.64 -59.72 56.07
CA TYR A 583 -50.51 -60.89 55.99
C TYR A 583 -51.14 -61.03 54.59
N VAL A 584 -51.11 -62.24 54.02
CA VAL A 584 -51.77 -62.56 52.74
C VAL A 584 -52.64 -63.80 52.92
N SER A 585 -53.95 -63.62 52.72
CA SER A 585 -54.93 -64.69 52.90
C SER A 585 -54.67 -65.86 51.94
N GLY A 586 -54.67 -67.09 52.47
CA GLY A 586 -54.40 -68.32 51.72
C GLY A 586 -52.91 -68.60 51.44
N ILE A 587 -52.01 -67.75 51.93
CA ILE A 587 -50.55 -67.93 51.84
C ILE A 587 -49.93 -67.93 53.23
N SER A 588 -50.27 -66.95 54.07
CA SER A 588 -49.82 -66.93 55.46
C SER A 588 -50.38 -68.13 56.26
N PRO A 589 -49.65 -68.64 57.26
CA PRO A 589 -50.04 -69.84 58.02
C PRO A 589 -51.46 -69.80 58.59
N ASP A 590 -51.80 -68.79 59.39
CA ASP A 590 -53.18 -68.56 59.82
C ASP A 590 -53.44 -67.08 60.13
N THR A 591 -54.62 -66.76 60.66
CA THR A 591 -55.04 -65.38 60.99
C THR A 591 -54.62 -64.93 62.39
N SER A 592 -53.81 -65.70 63.12
CA SER A 592 -53.36 -65.34 64.46
C SER A 592 -52.46 -64.10 64.43
N ALA A 593 -52.38 -63.41 65.57
CA ALA A 593 -51.57 -62.18 65.69
C ALA A 593 -50.07 -62.42 65.38
N GLN A 594 -49.58 -63.66 65.49
CA GLN A 594 -48.19 -64.01 65.19
C GLN A 594 -47.87 -63.89 63.68
N PHE A 595 -48.84 -64.14 62.80
CA PHE A 595 -48.63 -64.04 61.35
C PHE A 595 -49.23 -62.77 60.73
N ASN A 596 -49.98 -61.99 61.50
CA ASN A 596 -50.51 -60.70 61.08
C ASN A 596 -49.55 -59.54 61.44
N ILE A 597 -48.32 -59.65 60.94
CA ILE A 597 -47.24 -58.68 61.12
C ILE A 597 -46.60 -58.33 59.77
N THR A 598 -45.74 -57.31 59.75
CA THR A 598 -44.93 -56.98 58.58
C THR A 598 -43.63 -57.77 58.60
N TYR A 599 -43.39 -58.56 57.55
CA TYR A 599 -42.15 -59.28 57.32
C TYR A 599 -41.24 -58.44 56.44
N THR A 600 -40.13 -57.95 56.99
CA THR A 600 -39.12 -57.19 56.24
C THR A 600 -37.87 -58.02 56.02
N TYR A 601 -37.38 -58.09 54.78
CA TYR A 601 -36.21 -58.84 54.36
C TYR A 601 -35.13 -57.87 53.90
N ASN A 602 -33.93 -57.99 54.45
CA ASN A 602 -32.76 -57.36 53.85
C ASN A 602 -32.48 -58.02 52.49
N VAL A 603 -32.12 -57.19 51.51
CA VAL A 603 -31.85 -57.64 50.15
C VAL A 603 -30.40 -57.38 49.82
N ILE A 604 -29.75 -58.39 49.26
CA ILE A 604 -28.37 -58.29 48.80
C ILE A 604 -28.24 -58.65 47.34
N THR A 605 -27.18 -58.15 46.72
CA THR A 605 -26.71 -58.64 45.44
C THR A 605 -25.81 -59.86 45.67
N ALA A 606 -26.25 -61.03 45.18
CA ALA A 606 -25.48 -62.28 45.25
C ALA A 606 -25.53 -63.01 43.90
N ASN A 607 -24.66 -64.01 43.71
CA ASN A 607 -24.43 -64.77 42.47
C ASN A 607 -23.56 -64.02 41.41
N PRO A 608 -22.24 -64.31 41.34
CA PRO A 608 -21.28 -63.55 40.53
C PRO A 608 -21.41 -63.74 39.01
N ALA A 609 -21.93 -64.88 38.54
CA ALA A 609 -21.81 -65.25 37.13
C ALA A 609 -22.75 -64.43 36.19
N TRP A 610 -23.73 -63.70 36.74
CA TRP A 610 -24.77 -63.00 35.98
C TRP A 610 -24.93 -61.52 36.36
N GLY A 611 -23.86 -60.87 36.84
CA GLY A 611 -23.91 -59.46 37.24
C GLY A 611 -24.58 -59.20 38.59
N GLY A 612 -24.85 -60.26 39.37
CA GLY A 612 -25.43 -60.18 40.71
C GLY A 612 -26.95 -59.96 40.68
N LYS A 613 -27.71 -60.94 41.15
CA LYS A 613 -29.17 -60.86 41.29
C LYS A 613 -29.54 -60.44 42.71
N CYS A 614 -30.77 -59.97 42.92
CA CYS A 614 -31.21 -59.53 44.23
C CYS A 614 -31.80 -60.69 45.02
N TRP A 615 -31.28 -60.99 46.21
CA TRP A 615 -31.71 -62.12 47.04
C TRP A 615 -32.18 -61.65 48.42
N THR A 616 -33.17 -62.34 49.00
CA THR A 616 -33.55 -62.13 50.40
C THR A 616 -32.54 -62.78 51.36
N MET A 617 -32.16 -62.06 52.42
CA MET A 617 -31.21 -62.51 53.46
C MET A 617 -31.82 -63.39 54.56
N LYS A 618 -33.14 -63.59 54.59
CA LYS A 618 -33.78 -64.63 55.41
C LYS A 618 -34.85 -65.42 54.63
N ASN A 619 -35.20 -66.58 55.17
CA ASN A 619 -36.21 -67.48 54.60
C ASN A 619 -37.57 -66.79 54.57
N LEU A 620 -38.38 -67.05 53.55
CA LEU A 620 -39.71 -66.45 53.42
C LEU A 620 -40.57 -66.84 54.65
N GLY A 621 -41.18 -65.85 55.30
CA GLY A 621 -41.93 -66.03 56.55
C GLY A 621 -41.10 -65.96 57.84
N ALA A 622 -39.77 -65.83 57.77
CA ALA A 622 -38.93 -65.66 58.95
C ALA A 622 -39.03 -64.23 59.51
N THR A 623 -39.16 -64.09 60.83
CA THR A 623 -39.23 -62.78 61.49
C THR A 623 -37.85 -62.20 61.74
N ASN A 624 -36.83 -63.02 62.03
CA ASN A 624 -35.44 -62.57 62.14
C ASN A 624 -34.49 -63.35 61.21
N GLU A 625 -33.28 -62.84 61.01
CA GLU A 625 -32.21 -63.58 60.33
C GLU A 625 -31.68 -64.68 61.25
N ALA A 626 -31.28 -65.81 60.67
CA ALA A 626 -30.61 -66.85 61.42
C ALA A 626 -29.33 -66.33 62.08
N THR A 627 -29.07 -66.82 63.29
CA THR A 627 -27.95 -66.40 64.14
C THR A 627 -26.79 -67.39 64.11
N SER A 628 -27.04 -68.64 63.71
CA SER A 628 -26.02 -69.67 63.51
C SER A 628 -26.43 -70.67 62.42
N ALA A 629 -25.49 -71.53 62.00
CA ALA A 629 -25.78 -72.56 61.01
C ALA A 629 -26.81 -73.60 61.52
N GLN A 630 -26.77 -73.93 62.80
CA GLN A 630 -27.67 -74.89 63.47
C GLN A 630 -28.80 -74.19 64.24
N ASP A 631 -29.26 -73.04 63.75
CA ASP A 631 -30.34 -72.31 64.39
C ASP A 631 -31.59 -73.20 64.50
N VAL A 632 -32.16 -73.26 65.71
CA VAL A 632 -33.35 -74.05 66.04
C VAL A 632 -34.51 -73.16 66.52
N ASP A 633 -34.46 -71.85 66.28
CA ASP A 633 -35.57 -70.93 66.56
C ASP A 633 -36.53 -70.85 65.36
N PRO A 634 -37.85 -71.10 65.56
CA PRO A 634 -38.79 -71.20 64.43
C PRO A 634 -39.03 -69.85 63.77
N ASN A 635 -38.70 -68.77 64.46
CA ASN A 635 -38.72 -67.42 63.92
C ASN A 635 -37.59 -67.15 62.90
N HIS A 636 -36.54 -67.98 62.87
CA HIS A 636 -35.42 -67.88 61.93
C HIS A 636 -35.59 -68.81 60.72
N ASP A 637 -36.26 -69.95 60.91
CA ASP A 637 -36.49 -70.94 59.85
C ASP A 637 -37.49 -70.47 58.78
N GLY A 638 -38.44 -69.63 59.18
CA GLY A 638 -39.49 -69.13 58.31
C GLY A 638 -40.58 -70.17 58.06
N TRP A 639 -41.31 -70.00 56.95
CA TRP A 639 -42.39 -70.90 56.58
C TRP A 639 -41.88 -71.99 55.64
N TYR A 640 -42.49 -73.17 55.77
CA TYR A 640 -42.31 -74.29 54.87
C TYR A 640 -43.44 -74.28 53.84
N PHE A 641 -43.10 -74.55 52.59
CA PHE A 641 -44.07 -74.58 51.50
C PHE A 641 -44.01 -75.94 50.83
N GLN A 642 -45.17 -76.52 50.52
CA GLN A 642 -45.23 -77.68 49.64
C GLN A 642 -44.97 -77.24 48.20
N PHE A 643 -44.37 -78.10 47.37
CA PHE A 643 -43.97 -77.72 46.02
C PHE A 643 -45.19 -77.29 45.19
N ASN A 644 -45.10 -76.17 44.47
CA ASN A 644 -46.21 -75.63 43.67
C ASN A 644 -47.52 -75.42 44.49
N LYS A 645 -47.40 -75.06 45.77
CA LYS A 645 -48.50 -74.64 46.64
C LYS A 645 -48.14 -73.35 47.36
N LYS A 646 -49.07 -72.39 47.40
CA LYS A 646 -48.87 -71.09 48.04
C LYS A 646 -49.05 -71.08 49.56
N GLN A 647 -49.69 -72.10 50.15
CA GLN A 647 -49.88 -72.16 51.59
C GLN A 647 -48.53 -72.35 52.31
N GLY A 648 -48.14 -71.36 53.10
CA GLY A 648 -47.02 -71.47 54.03
C GLY A 648 -47.47 -72.17 55.32
N PHE A 649 -46.58 -72.99 55.86
CA PHE A 649 -46.76 -73.70 57.11
C PHE A 649 -45.66 -73.28 58.08
N TYR A 650 -46.03 -72.96 59.30
CA TYR A 650 -45.11 -72.64 60.39
C TYR A 650 -45.09 -73.80 61.38
N ASP A 651 -43.89 -74.29 61.73
CA ASP A 651 -43.71 -75.35 62.70
C ASP A 651 -42.81 -74.83 63.83
N ASP A 652 -43.32 -74.82 65.07
CA ASP A 652 -42.56 -74.37 66.24
C ASP A 652 -41.65 -75.47 66.84
N GLY A 653 -41.62 -76.65 66.24
CA GLY A 653 -40.96 -77.86 66.73
C GLY A 653 -41.90 -78.82 67.47
N ALA A 654 -43.14 -78.40 67.74
CA ALA A 654 -44.17 -79.23 68.35
C ALA A 654 -45.47 -79.26 67.53
N THR A 655 -45.84 -78.14 66.90
CA THR A 655 -47.12 -77.98 66.19
C THR A 655 -46.91 -77.36 64.82
N LEU A 656 -47.40 -78.04 63.79
CA LEU A 656 -47.50 -77.50 62.44
C LEU A 656 -48.79 -76.69 62.26
N THR A 657 -48.66 -75.43 61.87
CA THR A 657 -49.78 -74.50 61.67
C THR A 657 -49.81 -74.02 60.22
N PRO A 658 -50.93 -74.19 59.48
CA PRO A 658 -52.16 -74.92 59.83
C PRO A 658 -52.06 -76.39 59.39
N SER A 659 -52.00 -77.34 60.34
CA SER A 659 -51.98 -78.78 60.02
C SER A 659 -53.15 -79.23 59.13
N SER A 660 -54.33 -78.63 59.31
CA SER A 660 -55.55 -78.94 58.55
C SER A 660 -55.50 -78.63 57.04
N LYS A 661 -54.52 -77.84 56.59
CA LYS A 661 -54.35 -77.51 55.16
C LYS A 661 -53.25 -78.34 54.49
N TRP A 662 -52.59 -79.23 55.23
CA TRP A 662 -51.55 -80.08 54.69
C TRP A 662 -52.12 -81.08 53.68
N SER A 663 -51.64 -81.04 52.44
CA SER A 663 -52.09 -81.95 51.39
C SER A 663 -51.14 -83.14 51.29
N VAL A 664 -51.68 -84.33 51.04
CA VAL A 664 -50.90 -85.54 50.69
C VAL A 664 -50.93 -85.82 49.19
N GLU A 665 -51.55 -84.94 48.39
CA GLU A 665 -51.65 -85.09 46.95
C GLU A 665 -50.43 -84.49 46.24
N TYR A 666 -49.98 -85.15 45.18
CA TYR A 666 -48.92 -84.66 44.33
C TYR A 666 -49.42 -83.48 43.48
N PRO A 667 -48.84 -82.28 43.62
CA PRO A 667 -49.19 -81.12 42.82
C PRO A 667 -48.75 -81.30 41.36
N ASP A 668 -49.65 -81.00 40.42
CA ASP A 668 -49.38 -81.07 38.99
C ASP A 668 -48.37 -79.99 38.55
N GLY A 669 -47.44 -80.35 37.67
CA GLY A 669 -46.51 -79.42 37.01
C GLY A 669 -45.46 -78.77 37.93
N GLY A 670 -44.80 -77.73 37.38
CA GLY A 670 -43.87 -76.85 38.08
C GLY A 670 -44.57 -75.64 38.71
N TRP A 671 -43.82 -74.75 39.37
CA TRP A 671 -44.38 -73.55 40.00
C TRP A 671 -45.12 -72.66 38.99
N SER A 672 -46.41 -72.42 39.23
CA SER A 672 -47.16 -71.40 38.51
C SER A 672 -47.00 -70.04 39.18
N SER A 673 -47.23 -68.95 38.45
CA SER A 673 -47.20 -67.60 39.04
C SER A 673 -48.23 -67.41 40.16
N GLU A 674 -49.34 -68.14 40.14
CA GLU A 674 -50.34 -68.11 41.22
C GLU A 674 -49.85 -68.81 42.49
N ASN A 675 -49.03 -69.85 42.34
CA ASN A 675 -48.56 -70.67 43.44
C ASN A 675 -47.15 -70.31 43.94
N ASP A 676 -46.41 -69.44 43.25
CA ASP A 676 -45.10 -68.94 43.68
C ASP A 676 -45.26 -67.97 44.87
N PRO A 677 -44.88 -68.37 46.10
CA PRO A 677 -45.06 -67.53 47.28
C PRO A 677 -44.14 -66.30 47.26
N CYS A 678 -43.00 -66.32 46.57
CA CYS A 678 -42.13 -65.15 46.43
C CYS A 678 -42.82 -64.07 45.60
N LEU A 679 -43.42 -64.44 44.47
CA LEU A 679 -44.15 -63.51 43.62
C LEU A 679 -45.40 -62.97 44.33
N GLN A 680 -46.16 -63.85 44.98
CA GLN A 680 -47.41 -63.49 45.63
C GLN A 680 -47.22 -62.61 46.88
N LEU A 681 -46.13 -62.81 47.63
CA LEU A 681 -45.84 -62.02 48.83
C LEU A 681 -45.04 -60.74 48.52
N LEU A 682 -44.01 -60.82 47.68
CA LEU A 682 -43.04 -59.72 47.48
C LEU A 682 -43.31 -58.88 46.21
N GLY A 683 -44.22 -59.32 45.34
CA GLY A 683 -44.65 -58.60 44.15
C GLY A 683 -43.76 -58.81 42.93
N SER A 684 -44.03 -58.02 41.88
CA SER A 684 -43.48 -58.24 40.53
C SER A 684 -41.94 -58.29 40.48
N GLY A 685 -41.43 -59.34 39.84
CA GLY A 685 -40.00 -59.58 39.64
C GLY A 685 -39.37 -60.49 40.69
N TRP A 686 -40.03 -60.73 41.84
CA TRP A 686 -39.61 -61.74 42.81
C TRP A 686 -40.13 -63.11 42.42
N ARG A 687 -39.29 -64.13 42.53
CA ARG A 687 -39.61 -65.53 42.23
C ARG A 687 -38.74 -66.48 43.04
N ILE A 688 -39.08 -67.77 43.01
CA ILE A 688 -38.19 -68.82 43.50
C ILE A 688 -36.98 -68.96 42.54
N PRO A 689 -35.74 -69.18 43.06
CA PRO A 689 -34.55 -69.37 42.25
C PRO A 689 -34.62 -70.63 41.38
N THR A 690 -34.06 -70.53 40.18
CA THR A 690 -33.92 -71.65 39.23
C THR A 690 -32.87 -72.67 39.68
N VAL A 691 -32.82 -73.83 39.02
CA VAL A 691 -31.79 -74.84 39.24
C VAL A 691 -30.40 -74.26 38.97
N ALA A 692 -30.25 -73.54 37.86
CA ALA A 692 -28.97 -72.95 37.46
C ALA A 692 -28.46 -71.93 38.48
N GLU A 693 -29.35 -71.09 39.02
CA GLU A 693 -28.97 -70.08 40.03
C GLU A 693 -28.51 -70.73 41.33
N TRP A 694 -29.20 -71.78 41.78
CA TRP A 694 -28.76 -72.55 42.93
C TRP A 694 -27.44 -73.27 42.67
N GLN A 695 -27.26 -73.90 41.51
CA GLN A 695 -26.01 -74.58 41.16
C GLN A 695 -24.82 -73.62 41.13
N ILE A 696 -24.98 -72.44 40.53
CA ILE A 696 -23.90 -71.44 40.50
C ILE A 696 -23.55 -70.99 41.92
N PHE A 697 -24.56 -70.73 42.76
CA PHE A 697 -24.33 -70.38 44.16
C PHE A 697 -23.62 -71.50 44.92
N THR A 698 -24.03 -72.75 44.73
CA THR A 698 -23.44 -73.93 45.38
C THR A 698 -21.98 -74.12 44.99
N TYR A 699 -21.62 -73.99 43.71
CA TYR A 699 -20.26 -74.30 43.25
C TYR A 699 -19.31 -73.09 43.18
N ALA A 700 -19.80 -71.86 43.35
CA ALA A 700 -18.95 -70.67 43.42
C ALA A 700 -18.03 -70.68 44.66
N SER A 701 -16.83 -70.11 44.53
CA SER A 701 -15.88 -70.00 45.64
C SER A 701 -16.40 -69.11 46.77
N VAL A 702 -15.88 -69.32 47.98
CA VAL A 702 -16.25 -68.53 49.17
C VAL A 702 -15.90 -67.05 49.00
N GLU A 703 -14.78 -66.71 48.34
CA GLU A 703 -14.39 -65.32 48.02
C GLU A 703 -15.39 -64.62 47.09
N ASN A 704 -16.08 -65.40 46.26
CA ASN A 704 -17.14 -64.93 45.38
C ASN A 704 -18.54 -65.05 46.04
N GLY A 705 -18.61 -65.32 47.34
CA GLY A 705 -19.84 -65.35 48.12
C GLY A 705 -20.71 -66.61 47.97
N GLY A 706 -20.19 -67.69 47.35
CA GLY A 706 -20.85 -68.99 47.18
C GLY A 706 -20.46 -70.05 48.22
N LEU A 707 -20.86 -71.32 48.01
CA LEU A 707 -20.68 -72.39 48.99
C LEU A 707 -19.44 -73.26 48.78
N TYR A 708 -18.85 -73.27 47.58
CA TYR A 708 -17.83 -74.24 47.17
C TYR A 708 -18.21 -75.70 47.52
N ALA A 709 -19.49 -76.04 47.34
CA ALA A 709 -20.13 -77.31 47.71
C ALA A 709 -20.01 -77.70 49.21
N GLY A 710 -19.72 -76.75 50.11
CA GLY A 710 -19.63 -76.98 51.55
C GLY A 710 -20.98 -77.19 52.24
N GLY A 711 -20.96 -77.73 53.47
CA GLY A 711 -22.14 -78.00 54.29
C GLY A 711 -22.74 -76.78 55.00
N TYR A 712 -23.61 -77.00 55.99
CA TYR A 712 -24.40 -75.93 56.65
C TYR A 712 -23.56 -74.78 57.23
N THR A 713 -22.31 -75.02 57.66
CA THR A 713 -21.46 -73.95 58.21
C THR A 713 -21.00 -73.00 57.11
N THR A 714 -20.65 -73.53 55.95
CA THR A 714 -20.30 -72.72 54.77
C THR A 714 -21.54 -72.02 54.23
N ALA A 715 -22.70 -72.69 54.26
CA ALA A 715 -23.98 -72.10 53.87
C ALA A 715 -24.39 -70.90 54.73
N PHE A 716 -24.16 -70.96 56.03
CA PHE A 716 -24.40 -69.84 56.94
C PHE A 716 -23.39 -68.71 56.76
N ASN A 717 -22.11 -69.01 56.54
CA ASN A 717 -21.06 -68.01 56.33
C ASN A 717 -21.08 -67.40 54.91
N SER A 718 -21.88 -67.96 54.02
CA SER A 718 -22.08 -67.42 52.68
C SER A 718 -22.81 -66.09 52.70
N SER A 719 -22.87 -65.43 51.53
CA SER A 719 -23.64 -64.20 51.37
C SER A 719 -25.12 -64.34 51.76
N LEU A 720 -25.74 -65.52 51.56
CA LEU A 720 -27.18 -65.74 51.80
C LEU A 720 -27.55 -66.15 53.23
N LYS A 721 -26.58 -66.47 54.09
CA LYS A 721 -26.78 -66.95 55.46
C LYS A 721 -27.88 -68.03 55.58
N LEU A 722 -27.73 -69.12 54.82
CA LEU A 722 -28.68 -70.23 54.87
C LEU A 722 -28.46 -71.05 56.14
N ASN A 723 -29.52 -71.34 56.88
CA ASN A 723 -29.48 -72.11 58.12
C ASN A 723 -30.04 -73.52 57.90
N ALA A 724 -29.71 -74.44 58.79
CA ALA A 724 -30.22 -75.83 58.77
C ALA A 724 -31.68 -75.91 59.22
N SER A 725 -32.61 -75.35 58.44
CA SER A 725 -34.03 -75.24 58.80
C SER A 725 -34.79 -76.57 58.83
N GLY A 726 -34.23 -77.64 58.29
CA GLY A 726 -34.88 -78.94 58.23
C GLY A 726 -35.91 -79.05 57.09
N ILE A 727 -36.84 -79.98 57.25
CA ILE A 727 -37.88 -80.31 56.26
C ILE A 727 -39.13 -80.85 56.96
N VAL A 728 -40.31 -80.47 56.47
CA VAL A 728 -41.59 -80.98 57.00
C VAL A 728 -42.08 -82.12 56.11
N TYR A 729 -42.31 -83.30 56.67
CA TYR A 729 -42.99 -84.39 55.98
C TYR A 729 -43.94 -85.11 56.93
N GLN A 730 -45.06 -85.64 56.42
CA GLN A 730 -46.11 -86.26 57.23
C GLN A 730 -46.59 -85.36 58.41
N GLN A 731 -46.67 -84.05 58.18
CA GLN A 731 -47.06 -83.03 59.18
C GLN A 731 -46.13 -82.89 60.40
N ALA A 732 -44.86 -83.33 60.29
CA ALA A 732 -43.87 -83.14 61.34
C ALA A 732 -42.54 -82.59 60.77
N LEU A 733 -41.88 -81.73 61.53
CA LEU A 733 -40.57 -81.16 61.19
C LEU A 733 -39.43 -82.12 61.56
N TYR A 734 -38.53 -82.37 60.61
CA TYR A 734 -37.35 -83.22 60.77
C TYR A 734 -36.06 -82.50 60.41
N TYR A 735 -34.95 -82.99 60.97
CA TYR A 735 -33.57 -82.57 60.69
C TYR A 735 -33.23 -81.11 60.96
N ARG A 736 -34.11 -80.39 61.66
CA ARG A 736 -33.84 -79.03 62.12
C ARG A 736 -32.52 -78.95 62.90
N GLY A 737 -31.70 -77.95 62.57
CA GLY A 737 -30.35 -77.77 63.10
C GLY A 737 -29.28 -78.69 62.49
N SER A 738 -29.65 -79.59 61.57
CA SER A 738 -28.73 -80.58 60.99
C SER A 738 -28.75 -80.70 59.46
N GLU A 739 -29.89 -80.41 58.81
CA GLU A 739 -30.03 -80.35 57.35
C GLU A 739 -30.93 -79.17 56.93
N ALA A 740 -30.86 -78.75 55.67
CA ALA A 740 -31.78 -77.77 55.09
C ALA A 740 -32.20 -78.18 53.69
N TYR A 741 -33.43 -77.84 53.32
CA TYR A 741 -33.96 -78.03 51.98
C TYR A 741 -34.58 -76.73 51.51
N TYR A 742 -34.11 -76.22 50.37
CA TYR A 742 -34.59 -74.98 49.76
C TYR A 742 -35.15 -75.26 48.38
N TRP A 743 -36.40 -74.92 48.13
CA TRP A 743 -37.00 -75.16 46.82
C TRP A 743 -36.29 -74.38 45.71
N SER A 744 -36.22 -75.02 44.53
CA SER A 744 -36.01 -74.33 43.26
C SER A 744 -37.34 -74.18 42.53
N GLY A 745 -37.38 -73.22 41.60
CA GLY A 745 -38.52 -72.91 40.75
C GLY A 745 -38.81 -73.98 39.68
N GLU A 746 -38.05 -75.07 39.62
CA GLU A 746 -38.17 -76.07 38.56
C GLU A 746 -38.53 -77.46 39.10
N ILE A 747 -39.19 -78.23 38.24
CA ILE A 747 -39.57 -79.62 38.47
C ILE A 747 -38.36 -80.55 38.32
N ASN A 748 -38.31 -81.67 39.06
CA ASN A 748 -37.25 -82.65 38.85
C ASN A 748 -37.46 -83.34 37.49
N SER A 749 -36.45 -83.33 36.63
CA SER A 749 -36.55 -83.91 35.28
C SER A 749 -36.55 -85.43 35.26
N THR A 750 -35.98 -86.07 36.29
CA THR A 750 -35.90 -87.54 36.42
C THR A 750 -37.23 -88.10 36.93
N TYR A 751 -37.84 -87.45 37.93
CA TYR A 751 -39.09 -87.89 38.55
C TYR A 751 -40.13 -86.75 38.61
N PRO A 752 -40.59 -86.22 37.45
CA PRO A 752 -41.39 -85.00 37.41
C PRO A 752 -42.76 -85.12 38.07
N THR A 753 -43.32 -86.32 38.16
CA THR A 753 -44.59 -86.56 38.86
C THR A 753 -44.46 -86.37 40.37
N TRP A 754 -43.37 -86.86 40.96
CA TRP A 754 -43.23 -87.02 42.40
C TRP A 754 -42.37 -85.94 43.04
N ASP A 755 -41.36 -85.45 42.33
CA ASP A 755 -40.30 -84.63 42.91
C ASP A 755 -40.21 -83.22 42.32
N GLY A 756 -39.99 -82.27 43.21
CA GLY A 756 -39.49 -80.94 42.91
C GLY A 756 -37.98 -80.91 43.06
N ASN A 757 -37.32 -79.96 42.40
CA ASN A 757 -35.89 -79.76 42.58
C ASN A 757 -35.61 -78.84 43.78
N SER A 758 -34.64 -79.19 44.62
CA SER A 758 -34.25 -78.41 45.80
C SER A 758 -32.74 -78.40 46.02
N LEU A 759 -32.24 -77.32 46.61
CA LEU A 759 -30.91 -77.30 47.21
C LEU A 759 -30.98 -78.01 48.56
N ARG A 760 -30.25 -79.12 48.70
CA ARG A 760 -30.07 -79.84 49.94
C ARG A 760 -28.74 -79.46 50.57
N ILE A 761 -28.76 -79.16 51.86
CA ILE A 761 -27.58 -78.80 52.63
C ILE A 761 -27.47 -79.76 53.81
N GLN A 762 -26.34 -80.44 53.91
CA GLN A 762 -26.02 -81.36 55.01
C GLN A 762 -24.80 -80.86 55.79
N SER A 763 -24.27 -81.70 56.70
CA SER A 763 -23.17 -81.32 57.59
C SER A 763 -21.89 -80.88 56.89
N ASN A 764 -21.47 -81.61 55.85
CA ASN A 764 -20.19 -81.38 55.20
C ASN A 764 -20.29 -81.02 53.71
N TYR A 765 -21.48 -81.12 53.11
CA TYR A 765 -21.66 -80.81 51.70
C TYR A 765 -23.05 -80.24 51.40
N SER A 766 -23.15 -79.59 50.25
CA SER A 766 -24.42 -79.17 49.64
C SER A 766 -24.51 -79.70 48.22
N ASP A 767 -25.68 -80.18 47.85
CA ASP A 767 -25.96 -80.72 46.52
C ASP A 767 -27.38 -80.40 46.07
N PHE A 768 -27.64 -80.70 44.81
CA PHE A 768 -28.96 -80.49 44.23
C PHE A 768 -29.71 -81.82 44.18
N TYR A 769 -30.89 -81.86 44.80
CA TYR A 769 -31.59 -83.10 45.13
C TYR A 769 -33.08 -83.02 44.74
N GLY A 770 -33.62 -84.14 44.26
CA GLY A 770 -35.05 -84.31 44.02
C GLY A 770 -35.78 -84.59 45.33
N THR A 771 -36.68 -83.70 45.72
CA THR A 771 -37.43 -83.79 46.98
C THR A 771 -38.91 -83.97 46.66
N ASP A 772 -39.56 -84.91 47.36
CA ASP A 772 -40.98 -85.24 47.17
C ASP A 772 -41.83 -83.97 47.32
N LYS A 773 -42.70 -83.70 46.34
CA LYS A 773 -43.51 -82.48 46.26
C LYS A 773 -44.50 -82.32 47.42
N THR A 774 -44.84 -83.41 48.10
CA THR A 774 -45.69 -83.38 49.29
C THR A 774 -44.95 -82.89 50.53
N TYR A 775 -43.63 -82.74 50.50
CA TYR A 775 -42.83 -82.24 51.62
C TYR A 775 -42.82 -80.71 51.65
N GLY A 776 -42.61 -80.15 52.84
CA GLY A 776 -42.50 -78.71 53.08
C GLY A 776 -41.04 -78.31 53.21
N CYS A 777 -40.55 -77.49 52.27
CA CYS A 777 -39.20 -76.94 52.31
C CYS A 777 -39.23 -75.42 52.49
N SER A 778 -38.13 -74.85 52.98
CA SER A 778 -37.97 -73.41 53.08
C SER A 778 -37.83 -72.78 51.69
N VAL A 779 -38.17 -71.50 51.57
CA VAL A 779 -38.05 -70.75 50.31
C VAL A 779 -37.17 -69.52 50.51
N ARG A 780 -36.25 -69.30 49.56
CA ARG A 780 -35.54 -68.02 49.36
C ARG A 780 -36.04 -67.38 48.09
N CYS A 781 -36.10 -66.05 48.06
CA CYS A 781 -36.61 -65.32 46.92
C CYS A 781 -35.48 -64.58 46.21
N ILE A 782 -35.53 -64.61 44.88
CA ILE A 782 -34.62 -63.88 44.00
C ILE A 782 -35.43 -62.90 43.14
N LYS A 783 -34.83 -61.76 42.80
CA LYS A 783 -35.39 -60.80 41.84
C LYS A 783 -34.44 -60.55 40.67
N ASP A 784 -35.04 -60.54 39.49
CA ASP A 784 -34.35 -60.39 38.20
C ASP A 784 -33.81 -58.99 37.91
#